data_AF-A0A2N1JEK2-F1
#
_entry.id   AF-A0A2N1JEK2-F1
#
_cell.length_a   1.000
_cell.length_b   1.000
_cell.length_c   1.000
_cell.angle_alpha   90.00
_cell.angle_beta   90.00
_cell.angle_gamma   90.00
#
_symmetry.space_group_name_H-M   'P 1'
#
loop_
_entity.id
_entity.type
_entity.pdbx_description
1 polymer ?
#
loop_
_entity_poly.entity_id
_entity_poly.type
_entity_poly.pdbx_seq_one_letter_code
_entity_poly.pdbx_strand_id
1 'polypeptide(L)'
;MAERCVLEVRDVFDAQEHLEREGEQAAGNTVKLAALLVHAAVRHVLWVWGQVPEPMVSLARKADAALEAAGRSVGAPRVVCSIDDDVEPQRYVGLGRNAHLRRVLDALCASVRLEQRLHAAFRAVAHMPHAHLHLAMVHGNALAYPRAVLVISMADLCTVPASATHDTPERTARRQKTSTALERKLVRFCMEHDAVLSKRLAPGKTRAMLYAPAAMRIDGWVPRPDWNAPLAQFTYEDAEHAEHAEHAEHAPRSPSPSPQTDMLEARTSRMRMPLHTAAQRRAPRAPSAVHRAKHTALPQLWLLGATRQAPFQATSQNKGYWEQMLYMVNSTASSKPECYTAQLVWQHGNYTIFPDNSMRLEPYLPDGRQQIADACSDGRDVLQWYGQTEVMARYEITTYMHYDKPGQGPQPFYLLQMFEFDGSPKLPMYLRYRPPQMLPTQQLHYDSFREHLTLRPLAGARVHAAFSFELASDDASLHHFRILPRALLQPVASLDVDALQLTLTAGRWQYARWGTPAPLDGDEATASGAEIWASFAAQHASLGKRWRVLTSALASVFCTSLDAIDEATSVSPSRDYFMQRANTTQLHAYLPAESVCTENITPILKLLPCKNGAGLASLIQSHTILSAEFHSMSVKVVKTAHGHLVKLGIQAVMRAPLMSQTTNWTLEQVFGRSLDSVCPVADSSTLSILAPSDTDVAPLPADHAVEDAGRYFGTLRSADEIDLGIDAPFSYVRPERLYRYNTLDLAAYGGALHVAFVADVQGPLLHPPPFRASRQVRGYGQERNTVCLTLRNDLAVPVHVAYYDHLPWFILPLMHTLQAHAAVDAYDEHDGFVRFRDEVETPFVGDAAYTPPVLRNSTGSVELTLRVPAASTLTVTYTILKRVLHYAEHVPDPHRGVDLPPAMFVLLHTPTHASAMARVQAARIYTAPSLLDIAVPDFSMPYNIILFYSTFVALFFGSLLNIMIRRFYDVVVEA
;
A
#
# COMPACT_ATOMS: atom_id res chain seq x y z
N MET A 1 22.32 -9.49 -6.54
CA MET A 1 23.20 -9.62 -7.73
C MET A 1 23.23 -8.27 -8.44
N ALA A 2 24.25 -7.97 -9.25
CA ALA A 2 24.24 -6.77 -10.08
C ALA A 2 23.27 -6.99 -11.26
N GLU A 3 22.39 -6.02 -11.52
CA GLU A 3 21.60 -6.01 -12.77
C GLU A 3 22.60 -5.87 -13.94
N ARG A 4 22.53 -6.81 -14.90
CA ARG A 4 23.36 -6.85 -16.11
C ARG A 4 22.45 -6.71 -17.33
N CYS A 5 22.78 -5.79 -18.21
CA CYS A 5 22.07 -5.58 -19.46
C CYS A 5 23.09 -5.42 -20.60
N VAL A 6 22.77 -5.99 -21.77
CA VAL A 6 23.49 -5.76 -23.02
C VAL A 6 22.58 -4.94 -23.93
N LEU A 7 23.08 -3.80 -24.40
CA LEU A 7 22.44 -2.98 -25.42
C LEU A 7 23.15 -3.24 -26.74
N GLU A 8 22.50 -4.01 -27.62
CA GLU A 8 22.89 -4.18 -29.01
C GLU A 8 22.58 -2.87 -29.75
N VAL A 9 23.59 -2.21 -30.31
CA VAL A 9 23.38 -0.90 -30.97
C VAL A 9 22.77 -1.07 -32.37
N ARG A 10 22.83 -2.27 -32.96
CA ARG A 10 22.37 -2.57 -34.32
C ARG A 10 20.89 -2.31 -34.56
N ASP A 11 20.02 -2.74 -33.65
CA ASP A 11 18.55 -2.63 -33.80
C ASP A 11 18.07 -1.17 -33.86
N VAL A 12 18.85 -0.23 -33.32
CA VAL A 12 18.55 1.22 -33.35
C VAL A 12 18.92 1.84 -34.72
N PHE A 13 19.65 1.11 -35.58
CA PHE A 13 20.38 1.65 -36.73
C PHE A 13 19.85 1.25 -38.11
N ASP A 14 19.16 0.12 -38.25
CA ASP A 14 18.62 -0.33 -39.55
C ASP A 14 17.70 0.71 -40.20
N ALA A 15 17.02 1.53 -39.39
CA ALA A 15 16.20 2.67 -39.83
C ALA A 15 17.01 3.91 -40.29
N GLN A 16 18.33 3.83 -40.47
CA GLN A 16 19.19 4.95 -40.89
C GLN A 16 20.12 4.63 -42.06
N GLU A 17 20.46 3.36 -42.30
CA GLU A 17 21.20 2.94 -43.50
C GLU A 17 20.42 3.32 -44.78
N HIS A 18 19.09 3.21 -44.73
CA HIS A 18 18.17 3.70 -45.77
C HIS A 18 18.29 5.20 -46.09
N LEU A 19 18.70 6.03 -45.12
CA LEU A 19 18.75 7.49 -45.24
C LEU A 19 20.10 8.03 -45.72
N GLU A 20 21.14 7.18 -45.75
CA GLU A 20 22.45 7.52 -46.30
C GLU A 20 22.68 6.91 -47.69
N ARG A 21 21.97 5.83 -48.06
CA ARG A 21 22.01 5.25 -49.42
C ARG A 21 21.36 6.13 -50.50
N GLU A 22 20.42 7.01 -50.16
CA GLU A 22 19.71 7.89 -51.14
C GLU A 22 20.51 9.14 -51.57
N GLY A 23 21.77 9.32 -51.14
CA GLY A 23 22.59 10.47 -51.53
C GLY A 23 23.98 10.10 -52.04
N GLU A 24 24.25 10.35 -53.32
CA GLU A 24 25.47 10.00 -54.10
C GLU A 24 26.84 10.55 -53.58
N GLN A 25 26.93 11.04 -52.35
CA GLN A 25 28.16 11.60 -51.77
C GLN A 25 28.46 11.10 -50.35
N ALA A 26 27.94 9.93 -49.98
CA ALA A 26 28.04 9.31 -48.66
C ALA A 26 29.39 8.62 -48.36
N ALA A 27 30.52 9.34 -48.49
CA ALA A 27 31.87 8.79 -48.25
C ALA A 27 32.72 9.62 -47.25
N GLY A 28 32.09 10.25 -46.25
CA GLY A 28 32.78 11.17 -45.33
C GLY A 28 32.51 10.94 -43.84
N ASN A 29 33.46 10.25 -43.17
CA ASN A 29 33.59 10.14 -41.70
C ASN A 29 32.50 9.37 -40.92
N THR A 30 32.30 8.09 -41.26
CA THR A 30 31.59 7.10 -40.41
C THR A 30 32.17 7.00 -38.99
N VAL A 31 33.50 7.10 -38.84
CA VAL A 31 34.23 7.01 -37.56
C VAL A 31 33.84 8.11 -36.57
N LYS A 32 33.81 9.38 -37.01
CA LYS A 32 33.35 10.51 -36.15
C LYS A 32 31.89 10.34 -35.76
N LEU A 33 31.06 9.88 -36.70
CA LEU A 33 29.64 9.64 -36.46
C LEU A 33 29.45 8.55 -35.39
N ALA A 34 30.08 7.38 -35.54
CA ALA A 34 30.03 6.28 -34.57
C ALA A 34 30.45 6.71 -33.15
N ALA A 35 31.50 7.52 -33.02
CA ALA A 35 31.93 8.07 -31.73
C ALA A 35 30.86 8.97 -31.07
N LEU A 36 30.25 9.88 -31.84
CA LEU A 36 29.17 10.75 -31.36
C LEU A 36 27.92 9.96 -30.95
N LEU A 37 27.62 8.86 -31.65
CA LEU A 37 26.45 8.02 -31.42
C LEU A 37 26.56 7.22 -30.11
N VAL A 38 27.72 6.58 -29.89
CA VAL A 38 27.98 5.87 -28.61
C VAL A 38 28.05 6.86 -27.45
N HIS A 39 28.56 8.07 -27.68
CA HIS A 39 28.59 9.13 -26.67
C HIS A 39 27.20 9.63 -26.29
N ALA A 40 26.30 9.80 -27.26
CA ALA A 40 24.89 10.10 -27.05
C ALA A 40 24.22 9.05 -26.14
N ALA A 41 24.47 7.77 -26.37
CA ALA A 41 23.96 6.69 -25.50
C ALA A 41 24.47 6.82 -24.06
N VAL A 42 25.76 7.05 -23.86
CA VAL A 42 26.33 7.26 -22.52
C VAL A 42 25.72 8.49 -21.83
N ARG A 43 25.51 9.60 -22.55
CA ARG A 43 24.86 10.81 -22.01
C ARG A 43 23.43 10.53 -21.54
N HIS A 44 22.67 9.74 -22.31
CA HIS A 44 21.31 9.35 -21.94
C HIS A 44 21.31 8.46 -20.69
N VAL A 45 22.09 7.38 -20.68
CA VAL A 45 22.19 6.43 -19.55
C VAL A 45 22.57 7.15 -18.24
N LEU A 46 23.54 8.08 -18.27
CA LEU A 46 23.94 8.85 -17.09
C LEU A 46 22.81 9.72 -16.50
N TRP A 47 21.92 10.25 -17.35
CA TRP A 47 20.76 11.01 -16.91
C TRP A 47 19.67 10.10 -16.32
N VAL A 48 19.32 9.00 -17.00
CA VAL A 48 18.22 8.13 -16.50
C VAL A 48 18.63 7.36 -15.24
N TRP A 49 19.90 6.94 -15.11
CA TRP A 49 20.46 6.42 -13.85
C TRP A 49 20.53 7.46 -12.72
N GLY A 50 20.10 8.71 -12.93
CA GLY A 50 20.09 9.77 -11.91
C GLY A 50 21.48 10.27 -11.50
N GLN A 51 22.52 9.95 -12.25
CA GLN A 51 23.90 10.37 -11.96
C GLN A 51 24.18 11.80 -12.41
N VAL A 52 23.34 12.34 -13.30
CA VAL A 52 23.31 13.73 -13.74
C VAL A 52 21.86 14.25 -13.56
N PRO A 53 21.63 15.41 -12.92
CA PRO A 53 20.29 15.85 -12.53
C PRO A 53 19.38 16.24 -13.71
N GLU A 54 19.99 16.65 -14.83
CA GLU A 54 19.32 17.06 -16.08
C GLU A 54 20.11 16.55 -17.29
N PRO A 55 19.52 16.49 -18.49
CA PRO A 55 20.27 16.17 -19.71
C PRO A 55 21.48 17.09 -19.87
N MET A 56 22.64 16.52 -20.25
CA MET A 56 23.92 17.25 -20.33
C MET A 56 23.87 18.50 -21.22
N VAL A 57 23.02 18.51 -22.25
CA VAL A 57 22.78 19.67 -23.14
C VAL A 57 22.09 20.83 -22.40
N SER A 58 21.19 20.55 -21.46
CA SER A 58 20.57 21.58 -20.58
C SER A 58 21.63 22.18 -19.65
N LEU A 59 22.44 21.32 -19.02
CA LEU A 59 23.52 21.74 -18.12
C LEU A 59 24.58 22.58 -18.84
N ALA A 60 24.93 22.25 -20.09
CA ALA A 60 25.80 23.06 -20.93
C ALA A 60 25.26 24.48 -21.13
N ARG A 61 24.00 24.62 -21.59
CA ARG A 61 23.36 25.93 -21.81
C ARG A 61 23.26 26.76 -20.53
N LYS A 62 22.98 26.11 -19.39
CA LYS A 62 22.96 26.76 -18.06
C LYS A 62 24.37 27.19 -17.60
N ALA A 63 25.40 26.40 -17.90
CA ALA A 63 26.78 26.73 -17.58
C ALA A 63 27.31 27.88 -18.45
N ASP A 64 27.02 27.89 -19.76
CA ASP A 64 27.35 28.99 -20.67
C ASP A 64 26.71 30.30 -20.18
N ALA A 65 25.39 30.31 -19.92
CA ALA A 65 24.68 31.49 -19.41
C ALA A 65 25.21 31.98 -18.05
N ALA A 66 25.60 31.05 -17.15
CA ALA A 66 26.21 31.41 -15.87
C ALA A 66 27.63 31.99 -16.01
N LEU A 67 28.37 31.64 -17.07
CA LEU A 67 29.69 32.18 -17.38
C LEU A 67 29.61 33.54 -18.09
N GLU A 68 28.63 33.74 -18.97
CA GLU A 68 28.31 35.06 -19.55
C GLU A 68 27.96 36.05 -18.43
N ALA A 69 27.07 35.66 -17.49
CA ALA A 69 26.73 36.45 -16.31
C ALA A 69 27.93 36.69 -15.35
N ALA A 70 28.98 35.86 -15.42
CA ALA A 70 30.21 36.01 -14.63
C ALA A 70 31.29 36.88 -15.29
N GLY A 71 30.98 37.55 -16.42
CA GLY A 71 31.87 38.55 -17.03
C GLY A 71 32.92 37.99 -17.98
N ARG A 72 32.69 36.84 -18.62
CA ARG A 72 33.56 36.36 -19.71
C ARG A 72 33.41 37.26 -20.95
N SER A 73 34.52 37.53 -21.63
CA SER A 73 34.55 38.36 -22.84
C SER A 73 33.83 37.70 -24.02
N VAL A 74 33.14 38.54 -24.81
CA VAL A 74 32.53 38.15 -26.09
C VAL A 74 33.63 37.59 -27.01
N GLY A 75 33.49 36.32 -27.41
CA GLY A 75 34.46 35.63 -28.29
C GLY A 75 35.23 34.46 -27.66
N ALA A 76 35.05 34.15 -26.38
CA ALA A 76 35.61 32.92 -25.80
C ALA A 76 34.88 31.66 -26.33
N PRO A 77 35.57 30.51 -26.51
CA PRO A 77 34.92 29.27 -26.94
C PRO A 77 33.88 28.81 -25.90
N ARG A 78 32.76 28.25 -26.39
CA ARG A 78 31.68 27.66 -25.59
C ARG A 78 32.24 26.55 -24.68
N VAL A 79 31.55 26.30 -23.56
CA VAL A 79 31.98 25.26 -22.59
C VAL A 79 32.01 23.86 -23.20
N VAL A 80 31.21 23.62 -24.24
CA VAL A 80 31.21 22.38 -25.02
C VAL A 80 32.02 22.58 -26.29
N CYS A 81 33.26 22.10 -26.27
CA CYS A 81 33.99 21.78 -27.49
C CYS A 81 33.52 20.39 -27.96
N SER A 82 33.14 20.25 -29.22
CA SER A 82 32.88 18.94 -29.83
C SER A 82 34.15 18.42 -30.51
N ILE A 83 34.12 17.18 -30.99
CA ILE A 83 35.14 16.57 -31.86
C ILE A 83 35.49 17.33 -33.14
N ASP A 84 34.62 18.27 -33.54
CA ASP A 84 34.83 19.15 -34.68
C ASP A 84 35.50 20.49 -34.30
N ASP A 85 35.68 20.75 -32.99
CA ASP A 85 36.52 21.81 -32.44
C ASP A 85 37.85 21.19 -31.95
N ASP A 86 38.96 21.40 -32.66
CA ASP A 86 40.31 20.90 -32.27
C ASP A 86 40.91 21.61 -31.03
N VAL A 87 40.06 22.05 -30.10
CA VAL A 87 40.40 22.80 -28.90
C VAL A 87 40.41 21.88 -27.70
N GLU A 88 41.56 21.77 -27.03
CA GLU A 88 41.65 20.99 -25.78
C GLU A 88 40.79 21.65 -24.69
N PRO A 89 39.91 20.90 -23.98
CA PRO A 89 39.00 21.49 -23.00
C PRO A 89 39.76 22.09 -21.82
N GLN A 90 39.88 23.42 -21.82
CA GLN A 90 40.60 24.18 -20.80
C GLN A 90 40.04 23.86 -19.41
N ARG A 91 40.92 23.46 -18.48
CA ARG A 91 40.55 23.41 -17.07
C ARG A 91 40.25 24.84 -16.61
N TYR A 92 39.02 25.09 -16.17
CA TYR A 92 38.55 26.36 -15.61
C TYR A 92 39.16 26.65 -14.22
N VAL A 93 40.48 26.82 -14.16
CA VAL A 93 41.24 27.16 -12.95
C VAL A 93 41.12 28.67 -12.71
N GLY A 94 40.18 29.08 -11.85
CA GLY A 94 40.05 30.49 -11.45
C GLY A 94 38.69 30.92 -10.89
N LEU A 95 37.61 30.17 -11.12
CA LEU A 95 36.25 30.50 -10.66
C LEU A 95 36.03 30.21 -9.16
N GLY A 96 36.72 30.96 -8.31
CA GLY A 96 36.90 30.70 -6.88
C GLY A 96 35.71 30.95 -5.93
N ARG A 97 34.46 30.99 -6.39
CA ARG A 97 33.29 31.27 -5.52
C ARG A 97 32.05 30.36 -5.64
N ASN A 98 31.85 29.64 -6.75
CA ASN A 98 30.66 28.77 -6.90
C ASN A 98 31.03 27.29 -7.08
N ALA A 99 30.96 26.53 -5.99
CA ALA A 99 31.28 25.10 -5.97
C ALA A 99 30.35 24.24 -6.84
N HIS A 100 29.09 24.66 -7.04
CA HIS A 100 28.15 23.94 -7.91
C HIS A 100 28.52 24.12 -9.38
N LEU A 101 28.81 25.35 -9.82
CA LEU A 101 29.21 25.62 -11.20
C LEU A 101 30.49 24.84 -11.56
N ARG A 102 31.47 24.80 -10.65
CA ARG A 102 32.71 24.02 -10.83
C ARG A 102 32.43 22.52 -11.07
N ARG A 103 31.57 21.89 -10.28
CA ARG A 103 31.21 20.46 -10.46
C ARG A 103 30.52 20.20 -11.80
N VAL A 104 29.67 21.13 -12.26
CA VAL A 104 29.01 21.03 -13.58
C VAL A 104 30.04 21.16 -14.71
N LEU A 105 30.96 22.13 -14.63
CA LEU A 105 32.05 22.30 -15.60
C LEU A 105 32.99 21.08 -15.63
N ASP A 106 33.36 20.53 -14.48
CA ASP A 106 34.19 19.32 -14.39
C ASP A 106 33.50 18.10 -15.05
N ALA A 107 32.18 17.95 -14.87
CA ALA A 107 31.38 16.89 -15.51
C ALA A 107 31.25 17.08 -17.03
N LEU A 108 31.02 18.32 -17.51
CA LEU A 108 31.00 18.64 -18.94
C LEU A 108 32.37 18.37 -19.58
N CYS A 109 33.46 18.81 -18.94
CA CYS A 109 34.83 18.54 -19.40
C CYS A 109 35.19 17.04 -19.36
N ALA A 110 34.57 16.24 -18.49
CA ALA A 110 34.72 14.79 -18.49
C ALA A 110 33.93 14.13 -19.65
N SER A 111 32.75 14.66 -19.99
CA SER A 111 31.96 14.22 -21.15
C SER A 111 32.70 14.51 -22.46
N VAL A 112 33.20 15.74 -22.68
CA VAL A 112 33.99 16.09 -23.89
C VAL A 112 35.23 15.20 -24.02
N ARG A 113 35.96 14.97 -22.92
CA ARG A 113 37.10 14.04 -22.93
C ARG A 113 36.69 12.61 -23.29
N LEU A 114 35.49 12.14 -22.90
CA LEU A 114 34.99 10.83 -23.33
C LEU A 114 34.66 10.79 -24.84
N GLU A 115 34.18 11.89 -25.42
CA GLU A 115 33.87 12.04 -26.85
C GLU A 115 35.14 11.84 -27.69
N GLN A 116 36.16 12.67 -27.44
CA GLN A 116 37.49 12.62 -28.08
C GLN A 116 38.13 11.23 -27.94
N ARG A 117 37.93 10.61 -26.77
CA ARG A 117 38.45 9.30 -26.41
C ARG A 117 37.80 8.15 -27.19
N LEU A 118 36.49 8.17 -27.37
CA LEU A 118 35.78 7.17 -28.20
C LEU A 118 36.21 7.27 -29.66
N HIS A 119 36.40 8.47 -30.20
CA HIS A 119 36.88 8.67 -31.58
C HIS A 119 38.32 8.22 -31.81
N ALA A 120 39.23 8.45 -30.85
CA ALA A 120 40.57 7.88 -30.91
C ALA A 120 40.53 6.35 -30.94
N ALA A 121 39.61 5.73 -30.19
CA ALA A 121 39.40 4.29 -30.25
C ALA A 121 38.84 3.84 -31.62
N PHE A 122 37.76 4.43 -32.11
CA PHE A 122 37.18 4.06 -33.42
C PHE A 122 38.16 4.28 -34.59
N ARG A 123 39.02 5.32 -34.55
CA ARG A 123 40.12 5.48 -35.52
C ARG A 123 41.10 4.30 -35.50
N ALA A 124 41.50 3.84 -34.32
CA ALA A 124 42.40 2.70 -34.18
C ALA A 124 41.73 1.36 -34.59
N VAL A 125 40.42 1.20 -34.36
CA VAL A 125 39.65 0.04 -34.85
C VAL A 125 39.53 0.03 -36.38
N ALA A 126 39.42 1.18 -37.04
CA ALA A 126 39.29 1.26 -38.50
C ALA A 126 40.49 0.66 -39.29
N HIS A 127 41.60 0.37 -38.62
CA HIS A 127 42.77 -0.33 -39.17
C HIS A 127 42.84 -1.83 -38.79
N MET A 128 41.81 -2.37 -38.14
CA MET A 128 41.74 -3.76 -37.65
C MET A 128 40.42 -4.42 -38.09
N PRO A 129 40.37 -5.13 -39.23
CA PRO A 129 39.18 -5.90 -39.60
C PRO A 129 38.89 -6.97 -38.55
N HIS A 130 37.60 -7.17 -38.25
CA HIS A 130 37.07 -8.13 -37.25
C HIS A 130 37.36 -7.82 -35.77
N ALA A 131 37.66 -6.57 -35.41
CA ALA A 131 37.82 -6.17 -34.00
C ALA A 131 36.46 -5.90 -33.30
N HIS A 132 36.03 -6.80 -32.41
CA HIS A 132 34.89 -6.55 -31.53
C HIS A 132 35.23 -5.52 -30.44
N LEU A 133 34.42 -4.47 -30.34
CA LEU A 133 34.54 -3.41 -29.34
C LEU A 133 33.29 -3.42 -28.45
N HIS A 134 33.46 -3.38 -27.13
CA HIS A 134 32.33 -3.26 -26.19
C HIS A 134 32.61 -2.16 -25.15
N LEU A 135 31.58 -1.37 -24.79
CA LEU A 135 31.70 -0.31 -23.79
C LEU A 135 30.88 -0.69 -22.56
N ALA A 136 31.55 -1.03 -21.47
CA ALA A 136 30.92 -1.34 -20.19
C ALA A 136 30.79 -0.09 -19.31
N MET A 137 29.56 0.31 -19.00
CA MET A 137 29.24 1.29 -17.97
C MET A 137 29.01 0.56 -16.64
N VAL A 138 29.92 0.76 -15.69
CA VAL A 138 29.95 0.08 -14.40
C VAL A 138 29.65 1.09 -13.30
N HIS A 139 28.51 0.97 -12.63
CA HIS A 139 28.11 1.84 -11.53
C HIS A 139 28.33 1.16 -10.17
N GLY A 140 29.14 1.76 -9.29
CA GLY A 140 29.39 1.25 -7.95
C GLY A 140 30.71 1.73 -7.33
N ASN A 141 30.87 1.52 -6.03
CA ASN A 141 32.07 1.95 -5.31
C ASN A 141 33.32 1.14 -5.72
N ALA A 142 33.15 -0.17 -5.98
CA ALA A 142 34.21 -1.10 -6.39
C ALA A 142 33.87 -1.79 -7.72
N LEU A 143 34.89 -2.10 -8.53
CA LEU A 143 34.73 -2.81 -9.81
C LEU A 143 34.38 -4.31 -9.64
N ALA A 144 34.78 -4.92 -8.53
CA ALA A 144 34.47 -6.32 -8.20
C ALA A 144 33.01 -6.52 -7.77
N TYR A 145 32.37 -5.47 -7.24
CA TYR A 145 31.00 -5.50 -6.71
C TYR A 145 30.19 -4.30 -7.25
N PRO A 146 29.91 -4.26 -8.56
CA PRO A 146 29.08 -3.22 -9.14
C PRO A 146 27.63 -3.36 -8.66
N ARG A 147 26.92 -2.24 -8.58
CA ARG A 147 25.46 -2.22 -8.35
C ARG A 147 24.69 -2.44 -9.65
N ALA A 148 25.16 -1.87 -10.75
CA ALA A 148 24.62 -2.07 -12.09
C ALA A 148 25.76 -2.11 -13.11
N VAL A 149 25.58 -2.93 -14.16
CA VAL A 149 26.48 -3.02 -15.32
C VAL A 149 25.64 -2.99 -16.60
N LEU A 150 25.88 -1.99 -17.44
CA LEU A 150 25.38 -1.94 -18.80
C LEU A 150 26.54 -2.16 -19.77
N VAL A 151 26.40 -3.07 -20.73
CA VAL A 151 27.37 -3.27 -21.81
C VAL A 151 26.74 -2.79 -23.11
N ILE A 152 27.43 -1.92 -23.84
CA ILE A 152 27.02 -1.46 -25.17
C ILE A 152 27.86 -2.23 -26.19
N SER A 153 27.20 -3.03 -27.03
CA SER A 153 27.83 -3.85 -28.07
C SER A 153 28.00 -3.04 -29.36
N MET A 154 29.20 -3.04 -29.95
CA MET A 154 29.54 -2.24 -31.14
C MET A 154 30.09 -3.10 -32.28
N ALA A 155 29.74 -4.39 -32.31
CA ALA A 155 30.34 -5.41 -33.18
C ALA A 155 30.30 -5.07 -34.68
N ASP A 156 29.20 -4.48 -35.17
CA ASP A 156 28.97 -4.24 -36.61
C ASP A 156 29.22 -2.79 -37.07
N LEU A 157 29.57 -1.87 -36.17
CA LEU A 157 29.76 -0.43 -36.48
C LEU A 157 31.07 -0.11 -37.23
N CYS A 158 31.93 -1.10 -37.49
CA CYS A 158 33.33 -0.91 -37.83
C CYS A 158 33.75 -1.45 -39.22
N THR A 159 32.81 -1.71 -40.12
CA THR A 159 33.07 -2.34 -41.44
C THR A 159 33.48 -1.37 -42.55
N VAL A 160 33.44 -0.05 -42.33
CA VAL A 160 33.68 0.96 -43.37
C VAL A 160 35.10 1.55 -43.28
N PRO A 161 35.91 1.54 -44.36
CA PRO A 161 37.28 2.05 -44.34
C PRO A 161 37.33 3.57 -44.11
N ALA A 162 38.38 4.02 -43.40
CA ALA A 162 38.60 5.44 -43.10
C ALA A 162 38.93 6.25 -44.37
N SER A 163 37.95 6.99 -44.91
CA SER A 163 38.23 7.94 -45.99
C SER A 163 38.92 9.20 -45.42
N ALA A 164 40.05 9.57 -46.01
CA ALA A 164 40.78 10.80 -45.69
C ALA A 164 40.16 12.01 -46.41
N THR A 165 38.88 12.28 -46.20
CA THR A 165 38.20 13.46 -46.79
C THR A 165 38.11 14.60 -45.77
N HIS A 166 38.42 15.82 -46.21
CA HIS A 166 38.32 17.02 -45.37
C HIS A 166 36.86 17.29 -44.96
N ASP A 167 36.69 17.74 -43.72
CA ASP A 167 35.39 18.14 -43.18
C ASP A 167 35.00 19.53 -43.72
N THR A 168 33.90 19.59 -44.47
CA THR A 168 33.28 20.86 -44.89
C THR A 168 32.24 21.32 -43.85
N PRO A 169 31.93 22.63 -43.75
CA PRO A 169 30.96 23.14 -42.77
C PRO A 169 29.55 22.56 -42.95
N GLU A 170 29.18 22.14 -44.16
CA GLU A 170 27.91 21.45 -44.41
C GLU A 170 27.90 20.02 -43.84
N ARG A 171 29.05 19.33 -43.87
CA ARG A 171 29.20 17.97 -43.33
C ARG A 171 29.20 17.97 -41.80
N THR A 172 29.87 18.93 -41.15
CA THR A 172 29.80 19.10 -39.68
C THR A 172 28.36 19.39 -39.23
N ALA A 173 27.67 20.32 -39.91
CA ALA A 173 26.26 20.63 -39.63
C ALA A 173 25.33 19.42 -39.84
N ARG A 174 25.53 18.64 -40.92
CA ARG A 174 24.78 17.40 -41.16
C ARG A 174 25.01 16.38 -40.05
N ARG A 175 26.25 16.14 -39.61
CA ARG A 175 26.56 15.21 -38.51
C ARG A 175 25.88 15.59 -37.19
N GLN A 176 25.87 16.88 -36.82
CA GLN A 176 25.19 17.35 -35.61
C GLN A 176 23.66 17.16 -35.68
N LYS A 177 23.07 17.33 -36.88
CA LYS A 177 21.65 17.01 -37.12
C LYS A 177 21.39 15.50 -37.02
N THR A 178 22.29 14.66 -37.54
CA THR A 178 22.18 13.20 -37.48
C THR A 178 22.29 12.67 -36.04
N SER A 179 23.24 13.17 -35.23
CA SER A 179 23.41 12.73 -33.84
C SER A 179 22.20 13.10 -32.97
N THR A 180 21.67 14.32 -33.10
CA THR A 180 20.47 14.76 -32.36
C THR A 180 19.19 14.04 -32.80
N ALA A 181 19.10 13.59 -34.05
CA ALA A 181 18.02 12.71 -34.50
C ALA A 181 18.12 11.32 -33.89
N LEU A 182 19.34 10.76 -33.78
CA LEU A 182 19.53 9.43 -33.22
C LEU A 182 19.45 9.40 -31.69
N GLU A 183 19.84 10.47 -30.98
CA GLU A 183 19.52 10.64 -29.54
C GLU A 183 18.02 10.43 -29.28
N ARG A 184 17.15 10.98 -30.14
CA ARG A 184 15.69 10.80 -30.01
C ARG A 184 15.23 9.38 -30.35
N LYS A 185 15.84 8.72 -31.36
CA LYS A 185 15.56 7.31 -31.68
C LYS A 185 15.95 6.39 -30.52
N LEU A 186 17.12 6.61 -29.91
CA LEU A 186 17.59 5.86 -28.75
C LEU A 186 16.66 6.06 -27.54
N VAL A 187 16.28 7.30 -27.22
CA VAL A 187 15.30 7.59 -26.16
C VAL A 187 14.00 6.83 -26.41
N ARG A 188 13.47 6.87 -27.64
CA ARG A 188 12.28 6.12 -28.05
C ARG A 188 12.48 4.61 -27.87
N PHE A 189 13.58 4.04 -28.37
CA PHE A 189 13.88 2.62 -28.24
C PHE A 189 13.94 2.15 -26.78
N CYS A 190 14.60 2.93 -25.90
CA CYS A 190 14.63 2.67 -24.47
C CYS A 190 13.26 2.80 -23.80
N MET A 191 12.37 3.68 -24.29
CA MET A 191 10.98 3.78 -23.81
C MET A 191 10.06 2.68 -24.34
N GLU A 192 10.36 2.11 -25.52
CA GLU A 192 9.54 1.08 -26.17
C GLU A 192 9.87 -0.34 -25.68
N HIS A 193 11.12 -0.63 -25.32
CA HIS A 193 11.55 -1.98 -24.95
C HIS A 193 11.56 -2.27 -23.44
N ASP A 194 11.39 -1.24 -22.58
CA ASP A 194 11.37 -1.27 -21.09
C ASP A 194 12.59 -1.94 -20.39
N ALA A 195 13.50 -2.54 -21.18
CA ALA A 195 14.57 -3.43 -20.74
C ALA A 195 15.79 -2.73 -20.14
N VAL A 196 15.83 -1.39 -20.21
CA VAL A 196 16.94 -0.60 -19.67
C VAL A 196 16.42 0.70 -19.05
N LEU A 197 16.90 1.00 -17.83
CA LEU A 197 16.84 2.33 -17.19
C LEU A 197 15.56 2.71 -16.39
N SER A 198 14.60 1.83 -16.12
CA SER A 198 13.41 2.17 -15.30
C SER A 198 13.72 2.56 -13.83
N LYS A 199 14.96 2.36 -13.35
CA LYS A 199 15.39 2.52 -11.96
C LYS A 199 16.47 3.60 -11.82
N ARG A 200 16.14 4.70 -11.13
CA ARG A 200 17.15 5.70 -10.71
C ARG A 200 18.10 5.06 -9.70
N LEU A 201 19.40 5.17 -9.94
CA LEU A 201 20.43 4.68 -9.02
C LEU A 201 20.82 5.80 -8.06
N ALA A 202 21.19 5.45 -6.83
CA ALA A 202 21.75 6.42 -5.89
C ALA A 202 23.01 7.09 -6.49
N PRO A 203 23.27 8.39 -6.22
CA PRO A 203 24.42 9.08 -6.77
C PRO A 203 25.73 8.41 -6.30
N GLY A 204 26.60 8.07 -7.25
CA GLY A 204 27.80 7.29 -6.97
C GLY A 204 28.84 7.38 -8.08
N LYS A 205 29.89 6.55 -7.99
CA LYS A 205 30.94 6.50 -9.02
C LYS A 205 30.50 5.60 -10.16
N THR A 206 30.23 6.18 -11.32
CA THR A 206 30.05 5.47 -12.59
C THR A 206 31.36 5.50 -13.38
N ARG A 207 31.79 4.36 -13.90
CA ARG A 207 33.03 4.18 -14.65
C ARG A 207 32.69 3.63 -16.03
N ALA A 208 33.14 4.29 -17.09
CA ALA A 208 33.07 3.76 -18.45
C ALA A 208 34.38 3.02 -18.76
N MET A 209 34.28 1.76 -19.16
CA MET A 209 35.42 0.87 -19.43
C MET A 209 35.28 0.30 -20.84
N LEU A 210 36.29 0.53 -21.67
CA LEU A 210 36.33 0.04 -23.04
C LEU A 210 37.01 -1.33 -23.05
N TYR A 211 36.28 -2.35 -23.52
CA TYR A 211 36.83 -3.66 -23.86
C TYR A 211 37.25 -3.64 -25.32
N ALA A 212 38.51 -4.00 -25.57
CA ALA A 212 39.15 -3.91 -26.87
C ALA A 212 40.20 -5.03 -27.04
N PRO A 213 40.54 -5.44 -28.28
CA PRO A 213 41.58 -6.44 -28.54
C PRO A 213 42.95 -6.02 -27.97
N ALA A 214 43.71 -6.97 -27.43
CA ALA A 214 45.02 -6.71 -26.82
C ALA A 214 46.07 -6.13 -27.78
N ALA A 215 45.88 -6.30 -29.09
CA ALA A 215 46.72 -5.70 -30.13
C ALA A 215 46.47 -4.20 -30.35
N MET A 216 45.34 -3.66 -29.87
CA MET A 216 44.93 -2.27 -30.10
C MET A 216 45.87 -1.28 -29.41
N ARG A 217 46.42 -0.34 -30.18
CA ARG A 217 47.20 0.80 -29.68
C ARG A 217 46.39 2.08 -29.90
N ILE A 218 46.26 2.89 -28.85
CA ILE A 218 45.58 4.19 -28.86
C ILE A 218 46.54 5.23 -28.28
N ASP A 219 46.77 6.32 -28.99
CA ASP A 219 47.67 7.38 -28.51
C ASP A 219 47.18 7.98 -27.18
N GLY A 220 48.09 8.07 -26.21
CA GLY A 220 47.81 8.63 -24.89
C GLY A 220 47.06 7.71 -23.91
N TRP A 221 46.79 6.44 -24.25
CA TRP A 221 46.18 5.46 -23.34
C TRP A 221 47.01 4.20 -23.24
N VAL A 222 47.15 3.69 -22.02
CA VAL A 222 47.68 2.34 -21.77
C VAL A 222 46.50 1.46 -21.33
N PRO A 223 46.10 0.43 -22.11
CA PRO A 223 45.11 -0.53 -21.66
C PRO A 223 45.66 -1.26 -20.43
N ARG A 224 44.83 -1.43 -19.39
CA ARG A 224 45.20 -2.24 -18.24
C ARG A 224 44.89 -3.70 -18.56
N PRO A 225 45.86 -4.63 -18.45
CA PRO A 225 45.54 -6.05 -18.38
C PRO A 225 44.70 -6.34 -17.11
N ASP A 226 44.11 -7.52 -17.07
CA ASP A 226 43.54 -8.16 -15.86
C ASP A 226 42.22 -7.60 -15.30
N TRP A 227 41.35 -7.00 -16.13
CA TRP A 227 39.92 -6.85 -15.76
C TRP A 227 38.98 -7.61 -16.71
N ASN A 228 38.56 -8.79 -16.28
CA ASN A 228 37.51 -9.56 -16.95
C ASN A 228 36.14 -8.96 -16.59
N ALA A 229 35.50 -8.30 -17.57
CA ALA A 229 34.07 -8.04 -17.50
C ALA A 229 33.30 -9.38 -17.45
N PRO A 230 32.13 -9.45 -16.79
CA PRO A 230 31.34 -10.69 -16.69
C PRO A 230 30.55 -10.97 -17.99
N LEU A 231 31.26 -11.05 -19.11
CA LEU A 231 30.74 -11.29 -20.47
C LEU A 231 30.59 -12.79 -20.82
N ALA A 232 31.21 -13.68 -20.03
CA ALA A 232 31.39 -15.11 -20.34
C ALA A 232 30.11 -15.98 -20.23
N GLN A 233 28.93 -15.42 -20.50
CA GLN A 233 27.63 -16.11 -20.50
C GLN A 233 26.77 -15.81 -21.74
N PHE A 234 27.28 -15.02 -22.71
CA PHE A 234 26.64 -14.79 -24.00
C PHE A 234 27.50 -15.42 -25.11
N THR A 235 27.26 -16.70 -25.38
CA THR A 235 27.72 -17.40 -26.59
C THR A 235 26.51 -17.79 -27.42
N TYR A 236 26.57 -17.55 -28.73
CA TYR A 236 25.52 -17.83 -29.70
C TYR A 236 24.97 -19.26 -29.60
N GLU A 237 23.65 -19.40 -29.40
CA GLU A 237 22.90 -20.66 -29.64
C GLU A 237 21.71 -20.46 -30.63
N ASP A 238 21.27 -19.22 -30.92
CA ASP A 238 20.06 -18.93 -31.71
C ASP A 238 20.26 -18.90 -33.25
N ALA A 239 21.19 -19.68 -33.81
CA ALA A 239 21.60 -19.57 -35.21
C ALA A 239 21.07 -20.65 -36.19
N GLU A 240 20.30 -21.65 -35.73
CA GLU A 240 19.97 -22.85 -36.54
C GLU A 240 18.52 -22.95 -37.06
N HIS A 241 17.66 -21.92 -36.96
CA HIS A 241 16.23 -22.02 -37.35
C HIS A 241 15.79 -21.05 -38.45
N ALA A 242 16.55 -21.01 -39.56
CA ALA A 242 16.22 -20.17 -40.72
C ALA A 242 16.55 -20.78 -42.11
N GLU A 243 16.51 -22.12 -42.25
CA GLU A 243 16.46 -22.76 -43.58
C GLU A 243 15.31 -23.77 -43.66
N HIS A 244 14.49 -23.61 -44.70
CA HIS A 244 13.45 -24.51 -45.28
C HIS A 244 12.07 -23.86 -45.43
N ALA A 245 11.89 -23.14 -46.54
CA ALA A 245 10.58 -22.84 -47.11
C ALA A 245 10.66 -22.93 -48.63
N GLU A 246 10.24 -24.06 -49.23
CA GLU A 246 9.90 -24.12 -50.66
C GLU A 246 8.96 -25.28 -51.03
N HIS A 247 8.01 -24.96 -51.94
CA HIS A 247 7.28 -25.82 -52.90
C HIS A 247 5.90 -26.45 -52.60
N ALA A 248 5.15 -26.60 -53.71
CA ALA A 248 3.81 -27.16 -53.97
C ALA A 248 2.59 -26.39 -53.38
N GLU A 249 1.71 -25.69 -54.13
CA GLU A 249 0.97 -25.88 -55.41
C GLU A 249 -0.48 -26.40 -55.28
N HIS A 250 -1.42 -25.54 -55.69
CA HIS A 250 -2.71 -25.75 -56.40
C HIS A 250 -3.51 -27.06 -56.29
N ALA A 251 -4.77 -26.97 -55.83
CA ALA A 251 -6.00 -27.16 -56.66
C ALA A 251 -7.33 -27.03 -55.86
N PRO A 252 -8.47 -26.65 -56.47
CA PRO A 252 -9.71 -26.29 -55.74
C PRO A 252 -10.89 -27.29 -55.88
N ARG A 253 -11.92 -27.20 -55.01
CA ARG A 253 -13.30 -27.69 -55.26
C ARG A 253 -14.35 -27.06 -54.33
N SER A 254 -15.59 -26.95 -54.83
CA SER A 254 -16.78 -26.30 -54.26
C SER A 254 -18.04 -27.20 -54.51
N PRO A 255 -19.29 -26.87 -54.12
CA PRO A 255 -19.83 -26.12 -52.97
C PRO A 255 -21.07 -26.78 -52.26
N SER A 256 -21.51 -26.19 -51.11
CA SER A 256 -22.90 -26.14 -50.58
C SER A 256 -23.55 -27.42 -49.96
N PRO A 257 -24.68 -27.34 -49.21
CA PRO A 257 -25.43 -26.17 -48.72
C PRO A 257 -25.70 -26.10 -47.19
N SER A 258 -26.27 -24.98 -46.72
CA SER A 258 -26.68 -24.66 -45.34
C SER A 258 -28.09 -25.16 -44.94
N PRO A 259 -28.43 -25.15 -43.63
CA PRO A 259 -29.37 -24.15 -43.08
C PRO A 259 -28.81 -23.43 -41.82
N GLN A 260 -29.02 -22.12 -41.60
CA GLN A 260 -30.14 -21.53 -40.82
C GLN A 260 -30.36 -22.21 -39.45
N THR A 261 -30.30 -21.56 -38.28
CA THR A 261 -30.21 -20.13 -37.86
C THR A 261 -29.12 -19.95 -36.76
N ASP A 262 -28.89 -18.83 -36.04
CA ASP A 262 -29.64 -17.58 -35.79
C ASP A 262 -28.72 -16.36 -35.55
N MET A 263 -29.27 -15.23 -35.09
CA MET A 263 -28.59 -13.93 -34.97
C MET A 263 -27.69 -13.74 -33.74
N LEU A 264 -26.46 -13.28 -33.97
CA LEU A 264 -25.63 -12.57 -32.98
C LEU A 264 -25.78 -11.05 -33.15
N GLU A 265 -26.34 -10.35 -32.15
CA GLU A 265 -26.20 -8.90 -32.05
C GLU A 265 -24.93 -8.52 -31.29
N ALA A 266 -24.06 -7.75 -31.96
CA ALA A 266 -22.81 -7.27 -31.38
C ALA A 266 -23.04 -6.17 -30.33
N ARG A 267 -22.64 -6.41 -29.08
CA ARG A 267 -22.59 -5.38 -28.03
C ARG A 267 -21.43 -4.41 -28.28
N THR A 268 -21.72 -3.36 -29.05
CA THR A 268 -20.82 -2.21 -29.20
C THR A 268 -20.71 -1.41 -27.90
N SER A 269 -19.47 -1.12 -27.50
CA SER A 269 -19.18 -0.18 -26.40
C SER A 269 -19.77 1.21 -26.71
N ARG A 270 -20.51 1.78 -25.75
CA ARG A 270 -21.00 3.17 -25.80
C ARG A 270 -20.61 3.93 -24.54
N MET A 271 -19.41 4.53 -24.55
CA MET A 271 -19.15 5.71 -23.73
C MET A 271 -19.99 6.89 -24.25
N ARG A 272 -21.02 7.28 -23.52
CA ARG A 272 -21.63 8.63 -23.51
C ARG A 272 -22.60 8.75 -22.34
N MET A 273 -22.21 9.48 -21.29
CA MET A 273 -23.16 9.95 -20.27
C MET A 273 -23.85 11.23 -20.75
N PRO A 274 -25.18 11.29 -20.77
CA PRO A 274 -25.92 12.54 -20.73
C PRO A 274 -26.19 12.96 -19.28
N LEU A 275 -25.84 14.21 -18.95
CA LEU A 275 -26.29 14.89 -17.72
C LEU A 275 -27.81 15.09 -17.79
N HIS A 276 -28.58 14.33 -17.00
CA HIS A 276 -30.01 14.56 -16.84
C HIS A 276 -30.33 15.41 -15.61
N THR A 277 -30.51 16.71 -15.85
CA THR A 277 -31.23 17.62 -14.96
C THR A 277 -32.74 17.38 -15.04
N ALA A 278 -33.41 17.06 -13.92
CA ALA A 278 -34.82 17.41 -13.69
C ALA A 278 -35.31 17.08 -12.27
N ALA A 279 -35.66 18.09 -11.47
CA ALA A 279 -36.67 17.99 -10.40
C ALA A 279 -37.12 19.39 -9.93
N GLN A 280 -37.76 20.18 -10.80
CA GLN A 280 -38.45 21.40 -10.36
C GLN A 280 -39.65 21.04 -9.47
N ARG A 281 -39.59 21.35 -8.17
CA ARG A 281 -40.79 21.41 -7.32
C ARG A 281 -41.43 22.79 -7.45
N ARG A 282 -42.66 22.84 -7.96
CA ARG A 282 -43.49 24.05 -8.02
C ARG A 282 -43.90 24.46 -6.61
N ALA A 283 -43.59 25.69 -6.21
CA ALA A 283 -44.26 26.37 -5.10
C ALA A 283 -45.46 27.18 -5.63
N PRO A 284 -46.61 27.22 -4.91
CA PRO A 284 -47.76 28.01 -5.32
C PRO A 284 -47.54 29.51 -5.11
N ARG A 285 -48.05 30.34 -6.03
CA ARG A 285 -48.11 31.80 -5.88
C ARG A 285 -49.06 32.20 -4.75
N ALA A 286 -48.62 33.13 -3.90
CA ALA A 286 -49.49 34.01 -3.11
C ALA A 286 -49.42 35.44 -3.69
N PRO A 287 -50.48 36.25 -3.61
CA PRO A 287 -50.62 37.46 -4.42
C PRO A 287 -49.90 38.69 -3.85
N SER A 288 -49.48 39.57 -4.75
CA SER A 288 -49.00 40.92 -4.47
C SER A 288 -50.12 41.83 -3.96
N ALA A 289 -49.89 42.54 -2.85
CA ALA A 289 -50.66 43.72 -2.46
C ALA A 289 -49.70 44.90 -2.29
N VAL A 290 -49.86 45.92 -3.14
CA VAL A 290 -49.08 47.16 -3.09
C VAL A 290 -49.73 48.13 -2.11
N HIS A 291 -49.01 48.56 -1.08
CA HIS A 291 -49.32 49.83 -0.42
C HIS A 291 -48.06 50.67 -0.21
N ARG A 292 -48.12 51.89 -0.75
CA ARG A 292 -47.05 52.88 -0.76
C ARG A 292 -47.39 53.96 0.28
N ALA A 293 -46.70 53.96 1.42
CA ALA A 293 -46.78 55.04 2.40
C ALA A 293 -45.44 55.80 2.45
N LYS A 294 -45.49 57.13 2.51
CA LYS A 294 -44.34 58.03 2.54
C LYS A 294 -44.05 58.50 3.98
N HIS A 295 -42.77 58.76 4.26
CA HIS A 295 -42.21 59.61 5.33
C HIS A 295 -42.86 59.61 6.72
N THR A 296 -42.10 59.22 7.75
CA THR A 296 -41.58 60.15 8.79
C THR A 296 -40.51 59.46 9.62
N ALA A 297 -39.59 60.23 10.21
CA ALA A 297 -38.56 59.72 11.12
C ALA A 297 -39.05 59.64 12.57
N LEU A 298 -38.56 58.65 13.34
CA LEU A 298 -38.15 58.67 14.77
C LEU A 298 -38.08 57.20 15.30
N PRO A 299 -37.46 56.93 16.47
CA PRO A 299 -36.66 55.71 16.68
C PRO A 299 -37.35 54.61 17.50
N GLN A 300 -36.60 53.53 17.71
CA GLN A 300 -36.85 52.43 18.66
C GLN A 300 -38.11 51.60 18.40
N LEU A 301 -37.93 50.38 17.90
CA LEU A 301 -38.76 49.27 18.38
C LEU A 301 -37.94 47.99 18.52
N TRP A 302 -38.15 47.31 19.64
CA TRP A 302 -37.51 46.05 20.00
C TRP A 302 -37.93 44.93 19.05
N LEU A 303 -36.96 44.11 18.61
CA LEU A 303 -37.23 42.74 18.18
C LEU A 303 -36.62 41.78 19.20
N LEU A 304 -37.51 41.00 19.82
CA LEU A 304 -37.20 40.08 20.90
C LEU A 304 -36.33 38.92 20.42
N GLY A 305 -35.02 38.98 20.70
CA GLY A 305 -34.16 37.82 20.66
C GLY A 305 -34.57 36.85 21.77
N ALA A 306 -35.32 35.80 21.43
CA ALA A 306 -35.75 34.77 22.37
C ALA A 306 -34.62 33.78 22.69
N THR A 307 -33.54 34.26 23.32
CA THR A 307 -32.47 33.40 23.84
C THR A 307 -32.95 32.67 25.10
N ARG A 308 -33.41 31.42 24.94
CA ARG A 308 -33.51 30.49 26.08
C ARG A 308 -32.11 30.01 26.43
N GLN A 309 -31.56 30.51 27.54
CA GLN A 309 -30.23 30.12 28.03
C GLN A 309 -30.32 29.32 29.33
N ALA A 310 -29.53 28.24 29.36
CA ALA A 310 -28.89 27.59 30.50
C ALA A 310 -29.65 27.44 31.84
N PRO A 311 -30.11 26.22 32.20
CA PRO A 311 -30.22 25.83 33.59
C PRO A 311 -28.82 25.55 34.18
N PHE A 312 -28.55 26.06 35.38
CA PHE A 312 -27.27 25.90 36.08
C PHE A 312 -27.47 25.18 37.42
N GLN A 313 -26.71 24.11 37.71
CA GLN A 313 -26.91 23.29 38.90
C GLN A 313 -25.70 23.22 39.83
N ALA A 314 -25.76 24.01 40.91
CA ALA A 314 -24.80 23.95 42.00
C ALA A 314 -25.11 22.82 43.00
N THR A 315 -24.19 21.87 43.14
CA THR A 315 -24.26 20.76 44.09
C THR A 315 -22.90 20.57 44.75
N SER A 316 -22.73 21.17 45.94
CA SER A 316 -21.46 21.46 46.65
C SER A 316 -20.84 22.82 46.32
N GLN A 317 -20.03 23.36 47.23
CA GLN A 317 -19.61 24.77 47.21
C GLN A 317 -18.78 25.16 45.98
N ASN A 318 -17.97 24.24 45.42
CA ASN A 318 -17.00 24.56 44.35
C ASN A 318 -17.12 23.70 43.08
N LYS A 319 -18.09 22.78 43.00
CA LYS A 319 -18.29 21.89 41.83
C LYS A 319 -19.79 21.66 41.55
N GLY A 320 -20.16 21.45 40.30
CA GLY A 320 -21.52 21.12 39.91
C GLY A 320 -21.66 20.82 38.42
N TYR A 321 -22.89 20.87 37.93
CA TYR A 321 -23.24 20.63 36.53
C TYR A 321 -23.74 21.90 35.86
N TRP A 322 -23.59 21.98 34.54
CA TRP A 322 -24.07 23.09 33.72
C TRP A 322 -24.60 22.56 32.39
N GLU A 323 -25.65 23.20 31.88
CA GLU A 323 -26.18 23.01 30.54
C GLU A 323 -26.29 24.39 29.89
N GLN A 324 -25.98 24.51 28.61
CA GLN A 324 -26.01 25.76 27.86
C GLN A 324 -26.65 25.52 26.49
N MET A 325 -27.60 26.40 26.16
CA MET A 325 -28.18 26.54 24.83
C MET A 325 -27.95 28.00 24.40
N LEU A 326 -27.28 28.23 23.27
CA LEU A 326 -27.08 29.56 22.69
C LEU A 326 -27.73 29.60 21.31
N TYR A 327 -28.54 30.61 21.05
CA TYR A 327 -28.94 30.96 19.69
C TYR A 327 -28.33 32.32 19.35
N MET A 328 -27.37 32.31 18.43
CA MET A 328 -26.63 33.50 17.99
C MET A 328 -26.95 33.75 16.52
N VAL A 329 -27.20 35.01 16.16
CA VAL A 329 -27.39 35.43 14.76
C VAL A 329 -26.42 36.56 14.48
N ASN A 330 -25.54 36.36 13.51
CA ASN A 330 -24.62 37.36 13.04
C ASN A 330 -25.01 37.78 11.61
N SER A 331 -25.42 39.04 11.46
CA SER A 331 -25.65 39.67 10.16
C SER A 331 -24.34 40.28 9.67
N THR A 332 -23.76 39.74 8.60
CA THR A 332 -22.63 40.41 7.95
C THR A 332 -23.09 41.76 7.39
N ALA A 333 -22.21 42.77 7.39
CA ALA A 333 -22.51 44.13 6.93
C ALA A 333 -22.65 44.26 5.39
N SER A 334 -23.20 43.24 4.75
CA SER A 334 -23.63 43.24 3.36
C SER A 334 -24.96 43.99 3.23
N SER A 335 -25.20 44.65 2.10
CA SER A 335 -26.41 45.44 1.84
C SER A 335 -27.70 44.62 1.63
N LYS A 336 -27.72 43.35 2.07
CA LYS A 336 -28.80 42.38 1.86
C LYS A 336 -29.32 41.86 3.19
N PRO A 337 -30.56 42.21 3.61
CA PRO A 337 -31.13 41.74 4.88
C PRO A 337 -31.43 40.23 4.91
N GLU A 338 -31.41 39.57 3.75
CA GLU A 338 -31.59 38.11 3.61
C GLU A 338 -30.31 37.31 3.94
N CYS A 339 -29.15 37.98 4.04
CA CYS A 339 -27.86 37.36 4.32
C CYS A 339 -27.55 37.44 5.83
N TYR A 340 -27.78 36.32 6.52
CA TYR A 340 -27.43 36.13 7.92
C TYR A 340 -26.80 34.76 8.15
N THR A 341 -25.99 34.65 9.19
CA THR A 341 -25.51 33.37 9.74
C THR A 341 -26.16 33.17 11.10
N ALA A 342 -26.88 32.05 11.27
CA ALA A 342 -27.47 31.66 12.55
C ALA A 342 -26.75 30.42 13.08
N GLN A 343 -26.42 30.43 14.37
CA GLN A 343 -25.75 29.34 15.07
C GLN A 343 -26.56 28.99 16.32
N LEU A 344 -27.06 27.76 16.37
CA LEU A 344 -27.66 27.18 17.56
C LEU A 344 -26.65 26.22 18.20
N VAL A 345 -26.16 26.51 19.39
CA VAL A 345 -25.26 25.65 20.18
C VAL A 345 -26.05 25.01 21.32
N TRP A 346 -25.78 23.73 21.57
CA TRP A 346 -26.13 23.05 22.82
C TRP A 346 -24.91 22.31 23.36
N GLN A 347 -24.57 22.50 24.62
CA GLN A 347 -23.51 21.75 25.31
C GLN A 347 -23.80 21.66 26.81
N HIS A 348 -23.31 20.61 27.46
CA HIS A 348 -23.48 20.40 28.89
C HIS A 348 -22.28 19.67 29.48
N GLY A 349 -22.12 19.71 30.80
CA GLY A 349 -21.04 19.03 31.49
C GLY A 349 -20.87 19.45 32.95
N ASN A 350 -19.63 19.43 33.40
CA ASN A 350 -19.20 19.74 34.77
C ASN A 350 -18.57 21.13 34.85
N TYR A 351 -18.82 21.85 35.94
CA TYR A 351 -18.12 23.11 36.23
C TYR A 351 -17.30 23.01 37.50
N THR A 352 -16.21 23.78 37.54
CA THR A 352 -15.35 23.94 38.72
C THR A 352 -15.15 25.42 39.03
N ILE A 353 -15.23 25.79 40.31
CA ILE A 353 -14.92 27.13 40.81
C ILE A 353 -13.57 27.05 41.53
N PHE A 354 -12.65 27.94 41.15
CA PHE A 354 -11.31 28.02 41.72
C PHE A 354 -11.25 29.03 42.88
N PRO A 355 -10.23 28.95 43.76
CA PRO A 355 -10.10 29.86 44.91
C PRO A 355 -9.91 31.34 44.56
N ASP A 356 -9.55 31.65 43.31
CA ASP A 356 -9.43 33.00 42.76
C ASP A 356 -10.77 33.59 42.27
N ASN A 357 -11.89 32.90 42.53
CA ASN A 357 -13.24 33.23 42.06
C ASN A 357 -13.43 33.11 40.53
N SER A 358 -12.49 32.51 39.81
CA SER A 358 -12.69 32.09 38.42
C SER A 358 -13.53 30.81 38.35
N MET A 359 -14.20 30.59 37.22
CA MET A 359 -15.03 29.41 36.97
C MET A 359 -14.66 28.80 35.62
N ARG A 360 -14.47 27.48 35.57
CA ARG A 360 -14.27 26.74 34.32
C ARG A 360 -15.47 25.84 34.05
N LEU A 361 -15.99 25.94 32.84
CA LEU A 361 -17.07 25.11 32.30
C LEU A 361 -16.44 24.06 31.38
N GLU A 362 -16.40 22.81 31.82
CA GLU A 362 -15.87 21.67 31.05
C GLU A 362 -17.06 20.89 30.46
N PRO A 363 -17.20 20.80 29.12
CA PRO A 363 -18.30 20.06 28.49
C PRO A 363 -17.97 18.57 28.35
N TYR A 364 -18.99 17.72 28.38
CA TYR A 364 -18.86 16.35 27.88
C TYR A 364 -18.69 16.39 26.35
N LEU A 365 -17.45 16.19 25.88
CA LEU A 365 -17.07 16.35 24.47
C LEU A 365 -17.93 15.56 23.46
N PRO A 366 -18.48 14.36 23.77
CA PRO A 366 -19.38 13.65 22.85
C PRO A 366 -20.82 14.17 22.82
N ASP A 367 -21.22 15.07 23.71
CA ASP A 367 -22.64 15.43 23.84
C ASP A 367 -22.96 16.74 23.11
N GLY A 368 -22.03 17.70 23.13
CA GLY A 368 -22.27 19.00 22.54
C GLY A 368 -22.52 18.96 21.02
N ARG A 369 -23.43 19.82 20.57
CA ARG A 369 -23.86 19.98 19.18
C ARG A 369 -23.94 21.45 18.83
N GLN A 370 -23.70 21.78 17.57
CA GLN A 370 -24.03 23.08 17.01
C GLN A 370 -24.65 22.92 15.62
N GLN A 371 -25.68 23.69 15.35
CA GLN A 371 -26.33 23.80 14.04
C GLN A 371 -26.00 25.18 13.47
N ILE A 372 -25.31 25.22 12.35
CA ILE A 372 -24.96 26.47 11.64
C ILE A 372 -25.76 26.54 10.35
N ALA A 373 -26.61 27.56 10.26
CA ALA A 373 -27.36 27.91 9.05
C ALA A 373 -26.78 29.19 8.45
N ASP A 374 -26.24 29.10 7.23
CA ASP A 374 -25.68 30.23 6.49
C ASP A 374 -26.55 30.58 5.27
N ALA A 375 -27.28 31.69 5.36
CA ALA A 375 -28.11 32.24 4.29
C ALA A 375 -27.34 33.17 3.32
N CYS A 376 -26.06 33.48 3.60
CA CYS A 376 -25.22 34.31 2.74
C CYS A 376 -24.54 33.53 1.60
N SER A 377 -24.28 32.23 1.80
CA SER A 377 -23.66 31.35 0.80
C SER A 377 -24.72 30.55 0.01
N ASP A 378 -24.99 29.32 0.43
CA ASP A 378 -25.80 28.32 -0.28
C ASP A 378 -27.12 28.00 0.43
N GLY A 379 -27.44 28.66 1.55
CA GLY A 379 -28.56 28.28 2.41
C GLY A 379 -28.34 26.94 3.13
N ARG A 380 -27.06 26.58 3.38
CA ARG A 380 -26.71 25.32 4.04
C ARG A 380 -27.00 25.41 5.53
N ASP A 381 -27.71 24.38 6.01
CA ASP A 381 -27.98 24.13 7.41
C ASP A 381 -27.22 22.86 7.83
N VAL A 382 -26.25 22.99 8.73
CA VAL A 382 -25.29 21.95 9.09
C VAL A 382 -25.27 21.73 10.60
N LEU A 383 -25.81 20.59 11.03
CA LEU A 383 -25.62 20.08 12.38
C LEU A 383 -24.27 19.37 12.48
N GLN A 384 -23.40 19.83 13.38
CA GLN A 384 -22.08 19.28 13.66
C GLN A 384 -21.82 19.23 15.17
N TRP A 385 -20.71 18.64 15.58
CA TRP A 385 -20.31 18.52 16.98
C TRP A 385 -19.77 19.85 17.51
N TYR A 386 -19.91 20.06 18.81
CA TYR A 386 -19.36 21.22 19.52
C TYR A 386 -18.88 20.80 20.90
N GLY A 387 -17.78 21.38 21.35
CA GLY A 387 -17.21 21.08 22.66
C GLY A 387 -16.14 22.12 22.95
N GLN A 388 -16.54 23.20 23.60
CA GLN A 388 -15.64 24.28 23.96
C GLN A 388 -15.63 24.45 25.48
N THR A 389 -14.48 24.19 26.10
CA THR A 389 -14.23 24.57 27.49
C THR A 389 -14.24 26.08 27.60
N GLU A 390 -15.13 26.64 28.41
CA GLU A 390 -15.17 28.08 28.68
C GLU A 390 -14.49 28.39 30.03
N VAL A 391 -13.75 29.50 30.09
CA VAL A 391 -13.16 30.02 31.33
C VAL A 391 -13.72 31.40 31.60
N MET A 392 -14.39 31.55 32.73
CA MET A 392 -14.90 32.83 33.24
C MET A 392 -13.87 33.42 34.20
N ALA A 393 -13.43 34.65 33.97
CA ALA A 393 -12.45 35.31 34.82
C ALA A 393 -12.98 35.57 36.24
N ARG A 394 -14.29 35.85 36.35
CA ARG A 394 -15.01 36.00 37.63
C ARG A 394 -16.52 35.83 37.41
N TYR A 395 -17.25 35.60 38.50
CA TYR A 395 -18.70 35.69 38.53
C TYR A 395 -19.19 36.51 39.74
N GLU A 396 -20.34 37.15 39.59
CA GLU A 396 -21.00 37.96 40.61
C GLU A 396 -22.48 37.56 40.70
N ILE A 397 -22.98 37.39 41.92
CA ILE A 397 -24.39 37.11 42.20
C ILE A 397 -24.99 38.31 42.92
N THR A 398 -25.96 38.96 42.29
CA THR A 398 -26.66 40.15 42.83
C THR A 398 -28.17 39.90 42.87
N THR A 399 -28.92 40.84 43.44
CA THR A 399 -30.38 40.83 43.39
C THR A 399 -30.88 41.92 42.43
N TYR A 400 -31.79 41.55 41.53
CA TYR A 400 -32.38 42.44 40.53
C TYR A 400 -33.91 42.44 40.64
N MET A 401 -34.52 43.62 40.52
CA MET A 401 -35.98 43.79 40.54
C MET A 401 -36.55 43.49 39.15
N HIS A 402 -37.10 42.30 38.93
CA HIS A 402 -37.63 41.89 37.63
C HIS A 402 -39.16 41.99 37.56
N TYR A 403 -39.69 42.62 36.50
CA TYR A 403 -41.12 42.80 36.24
C TYR A 403 -41.75 41.59 35.52
N ASP A 404 -41.49 40.37 36.02
CA ASP A 404 -41.79 39.14 35.27
C ASP A 404 -43.21 38.57 35.46
N LYS A 405 -44.07 39.27 36.22
CA LYS A 405 -45.47 38.85 36.46
C LYS A 405 -46.44 40.03 36.36
N PRO A 406 -47.41 40.03 35.43
CA PRO A 406 -48.42 41.07 35.37
C PRO A 406 -49.28 41.05 36.65
N GLY A 407 -49.39 42.20 37.33
CA GLY A 407 -50.21 42.37 38.53
C GLY A 407 -49.52 42.08 39.87
N GLN A 408 -48.23 41.70 39.89
CA GLN A 408 -47.44 41.65 41.13
C GLN A 408 -46.32 42.70 41.06
N GLY A 409 -46.17 43.49 42.13
CA GLY A 409 -45.11 44.51 42.23
C GLY A 409 -43.70 43.91 42.16
N PRO A 410 -42.67 44.73 41.91
CA PRO A 410 -41.31 44.27 41.66
C PRO A 410 -40.83 43.34 42.78
N GLN A 411 -40.42 42.13 42.41
CA GLN A 411 -39.85 41.14 43.31
C GLN A 411 -38.33 41.05 43.08
N PRO A 412 -37.52 40.82 44.13
CA PRO A 412 -36.10 40.56 43.98
C PRO A 412 -35.86 39.15 43.42
N PHE A 413 -35.25 39.07 42.24
CA PHE A 413 -34.73 37.84 41.65
C PHE A 413 -33.21 37.78 41.84
N TYR A 414 -32.66 36.58 41.95
CA TYR A 414 -31.21 36.40 41.90
C TYR A 414 -30.74 36.54 40.45
N LEU A 415 -29.74 37.40 40.25
CA LEU A 415 -29.05 37.63 38.99
C LEU A 415 -27.63 37.07 39.09
N LEU A 416 -27.23 36.26 38.12
CA LEU A 416 -25.88 35.76 37.93
C LEU A 416 -25.25 36.50 36.74
N GLN A 417 -24.24 37.31 37.02
CA GLN A 417 -23.41 38.00 36.04
C GLN A 417 -22.07 37.27 35.95
N MET A 418 -21.73 36.76 34.76
CA MET A 418 -20.43 36.13 34.47
C MET A 418 -19.59 37.07 33.60
N PHE A 419 -18.27 36.92 33.66
CA PHE A 419 -17.33 37.66 32.83
C PHE A 419 -16.41 36.68 32.11
N GLU A 420 -16.19 36.88 30.81
CA GLU A 420 -15.30 36.06 29.98
C GLU A 420 -13.83 36.23 30.38
N PHE A 421 -12.93 35.47 29.74
CA PHE A 421 -11.49 35.49 30.01
C PHE A 421 -10.85 36.88 29.79
N ASP A 422 -11.44 37.73 28.93
CA ASP A 422 -11.01 39.10 28.65
C ASP A 422 -11.62 40.14 29.60
N GLY A 423 -12.48 39.72 30.54
CA GLY A 423 -13.21 40.58 31.46
C GLY A 423 -14.49 41.20 30.88
N SER A 424 -14.89 40.88 29.65
CA SER A 424 -16.17 41.31 29.09
C SER A 424 -17.35 40.61 29.79
N PRO A 425 -18.49 41.30 30.04
CA PRO A 425 -19.64 40.68 30.69
C PRO A 425 -20.41 39.79 29.73
N LYS A 426 -20.63 38.52 30.09
CA LYS A 426 -21.61 37.65 29.42
C LYS A 426 -23.04 38.14 29.66
N LEU A 427 -23.99 37.62 28.90
CA LEU A 427 -25.42 37.92 29.08
C LEU A 427 -25.88 37.59 30.52
N PRO A 428 -26.61 38.51 31.20
CA PRO A 428 -27.06 38.31 32.58
C PRO A 428 -28.11 37.19 32.67
N MET A 429 -27.92 36.25 33.61
CA MET A 429 -28.82 35.11 33.81
C MET A 429 -29.67 35.28 35.07
N TYR A 430 -30.97 34.99 34.99
CA TYR A 430 -31.92 35.13 36.10
C TYR A 430 -32.33 33.77 36.65
N LEU A 431 -32.35 33.61 37.97
CA LEU A 431 -32.74 32.35 38.62
C LEU A 431 -34.22 32.01 38.36
N ARG A 432 -34.47 30.89 37.65
CA ARG A 432 -35.83 30.40 37.39
C ARG A 432 -36.30 29.25 38.28
N TYR A 433 -35.42 28.31 38.62
CA TYR A 433 -35.74 27.09 39.36
C TYR A 433 -34.77 26.86 40.52
N ARG A 434 -35.28 26.46 41.69
CA ARG A 434 -34.50 26.04 42.86
C ARG A 434 -35.30 24.97 43.63
N PRO A 435 -34.87 23.69 43.65
CA PRO A 435 -33.68 23.16 42.99
C PRO A 435 -33.72 23.34 41.45
N PRO A 436 -32.56 23.45 40.82
CA PRO A 436 -32.44 23.58 39.36
C PRO A 436 -32.96 22.31 38.66
N GLN A 437 -33.47 22.48 37.45
CA GLN A 437 -33.95 21.41 36.59
C GLN A 437 -33.06 21.36 35.35
N MET A 438 -32.36 20.24 35.15
CA MET A 438 -31.42 20.01 34.05
C MET A 438 -31.71 18.64 33.45
N LEU A 439 -31.53 18.51 32.13
CA LEU A 439 -31.48 17.19 31.48
C LEU A 439 -30.05 16.60 31.64
N PRO A 440 -29.82 15.32 31.32
CA PRO A 440 -29.06 14.43 32.19
C PRO A 440 -27.64 14.90 32.54
N THR A 441 -27.32 14.90 33.84
CA THR A 441 -26.00 15.24 34.39
C THR A 441 -24.93 14.15 34.16
N GLN A 442 -25.17 13.24 33.23
CA GLN A 442 -24.28 12.16 32.85
C GLN A 442 -24.01 12.28 31.35
N GLN A 443 -22.82 11.88 30.93
CA GLN A 443 -22.44 11.80 29.53
C GLN A 443 -23.44 10.88 28.76
N LEU A 444 -24.02 11.42 27.69
CA LEU A 444 -25.05 10.76 26.88
C LEU A 444 -24.46 9.81 25.85
N HIS A 445 -23.36 10.22 25.21
CA HIS A 445 -22.72 9.46 24.14
C HIS A 445 -21.33 8.99 24.54
N TYR A 446 -21.01 7.74 24.24
CA TYR A 446 -19.67 7.20 24.44
C TYR A 446 -19.00 7.00 23.10
N ASP A 447 -17.87 7.67 22.91
CA ASP A 447 -16.89 7.45 21.85
C ASP A 447 -15.57 7.12 22.54
N SER A 448 -14.79 6.17 22.00
CA SER A 448 -13.38 6.01 22.37
C SER A 448 -12.49 5.66 21.19
N PHE A 449 -11.24 6.10 21.28
CA PHE A 449 -10.18 5.83 20.32
C PHE A 449 -8.90 5.43 21.04
N ARG A 450 -8.37 4.24 20.72
CA ARG A 450 -7.14 3.71 21.28
C ARG A 450 -6.16 3.36 20.18
N GLU A 451 -4.91 3.73 20.38
CA GLU A 451 -3.80 3.37 19.50
C GLU A 451 -2.85 2.43 20.25
N HIS A 452 -2.43 1.36 19.58
CA HIS A 452 -1.42 0.44 20.07
C HIS A 452 -0.40 0.13 18.97
N LEU A 453 0.88 0.11 19.32
CA LEU A 453 1.94 -0.39 18.45
C LEU A 453 2.74 -1.44 19.23
N THR A 454 2.75 -2.67 18.74
CA THR A 454 3.58 -3.74 19.28
C THR A 454 4.81 -3.95 18.42
N LEU A 455 5.99 -3.85 19.03
CA LEU A 455 7.26 -4.20 18.42
C LEU A 455 7.80 -5.49 19.06
N ARG A 456 8.20 -6.45 18.22
CA ARG A 456 8.85 -7.69 18.67
C ARG A 456 10.03 -8.02 17.75
N PRO A 457 11.26 -8.23 18.27
CA PRO A 457 12.37 -8.69 17.45
C PRO A 457 12.10 -10.12 16.98
N LEU A 458 12.51 -10.43 15.76
CA LEU A 458 12.36 -11.72 15.11
C LEU A 458 13.71 -12.22 14.59
N ALA A 459 13.81 -13.53 14.38
CA ALA A 459 15.05 -14.17 13.94
C ALA A 459 15.59 -13.61 12.61
N GLY A 460 16.91 -13.38 12.60
CA GLY A 460 17.68 -12.92 11.45
C GLY A 460 17.56 -11.43 11.19
N ALA A 461 17.72 -10.59 12.23
CA ALA A 461 17.71 -9.13 12.16
C ALA A 461 16.37 -8.55 11.64
N ARG A 462 15.25 -9.10 12.12
CA ARG A 462 13.89 -8.69 11.75
C ARG A 462 13.19 -8.05 12.95
N VAL A 463 12.21 -7.21 12.69
CA VAL A 463 11.31 -6.64 13.70
C VAL A 463 9.89 -6.79 13.18
N HIS A 464 9.03 -7.47 13.94
CA HIS A 464 7.60 -7.40 13.72
C HIS A 464 7.07 -6.10 14.32
N ALA A 465 6.37 -5.32 13.50
CA ALA A 465 5.62 -4.15 13.91
C ALA A 465 4.13 -4.40 13.64
N ALA A 466 3.31 -4.37 14.70
CA ALA A 466 1.86 -4.50 14.61
C ALA A 466 1.19 -3.25 15.18
N PHE A 467 0.62 -2.43 14.31
CA PHE A 467 -0.24 -1.32 14.67
C PHE A 467 -1.67 -1.84 14.82
N SER A 468 -2.34 -1.49 15.92
CA SER A 468 -3.75 -1.72 16.18
C SER A 468 -4.42 -0.40 16.58
N PHE A 469 -5.51 -0.07 15.90
CA PHE A 469 -6.31 1.12 16.17
C PHE A 469 -7.74 0.68 16.47
N GLU A 470 -8.19 0.91 17.70
CA GLU A 470 -9.52 0.52 18.17
C GLU A 470 -10.39 1.75 18.33
N LEU A 471 -11.51 1.76 17.61
CA LEU A 471 -12.53 2.80 17.67
C LEU A 471 -13.82 2.13 18.17
N ALA A 472 -14.39 2.63 19.26
CA ALA A 472 -15.68 2.16 19.77
C ALA A 472 -16.65 3.33 19.92
N SER A 473 -17.93 3.10 19.67
CA SER A 473 -18.99 4.09 19.89
C SER A 473 -20.33 3.43 20.18
N ASP A 474 -21.27 4.23 20.67
CA ASP A 474 -22.67 3.89 20.88
C ASP A 474 -23.50 3.81 19.58
N ASP A 475 -24.70 3.22 19.65
CA ASP A 475 -25.59 3.10 18.49
C ASP A 475 -26.16 4.46 18.01
N ALA A 476 -26.19 5.49 18.85
CA ALA A 476 -26.65 6.82 18.46
C ALA A 476 -25.74 7.48 17.39
N SER A 477 -24.46 7.11 17.38
CA SER A 477 -23.46 7.63 16.44
C SER A 477 -23.60 7.11 15.01
N LEU A 478 -24.54 6.19 14.74
CA LEU A 478 -24.91 5.73 13.38
C LEU A 478 -25.52 6.85 12.50
N HIS A 479 -26.08 7.89 13.11
CA HIS A 479 -26.63 9.06 12.38
C HIS A 479 -25.65 10.24 12.34
N HIS A 480 -24.77 10.35 13.34
CA HIS A 480 -23.78 11.42 13.47
C HIS A 480 -22.42 10.82 13.80
N PHE A 481 -21.57 10.67 12.79
CA PHE A 481 -20.23 10.10 12.97
C PHE A 481 -19.26 11.16 13.51
N ARG A 482 -18.60 10.88 14.64
CA ARG A 482 -17.49 11.70 15.18
C ARG A 482 -16.15 10.99 15.01
N ILE A 483 -15.91 9.91 15.76
CA ILE A 483 -14.67 9.13 15.70
C ILE A 483 -14.79 8.02 14.62
N LEU A 484 -15.93 7.32 14.57
CA LEU A 484 -16.09 6.17 13.69
C LEU A 484 -16.20 6.55 12.19
N PRO A 485 -15.53 5.79 11.30
CA PRO A 485 -15.54 6.09 9.87
C PRO A 485 -16.86 5.75 9.20
N ARG A 486 -17.65 6.79 8.88
CA ARG A 486 -18.91 6.69 8.11
C ARG A 486 -18.81 5.79 6.87
N ALA A 487 -17.72 5.92 6.10
CA ALA A 487 -17.53 5.19 4.85
C ALA A 487 -17.50 3.66 5.04
N LEU A 488 -17.04 3.19 6.20
CA LEU A 488 -17.00 1.76 6.54
C LEU A 488 -18.28 1.31 7.25
N LEU A 489 -18.80 2.10 8.20
CA LEU A 489 -19.95 1.67 9.00
C LEU A 489 -21.30 1.85 8.32
N GLN A 490 -21.48 2.85 7.45
CA GLN A 490 -22.74 3.02 6.74
C GLN A 490 -23.14 1.76 5.96
N PRO A 491 -22.28 1.11 5.14
CA PRO A 491 -22.65 -0.15 4.49
C PRO A 491 -22.87 -1.29 5.50
N VAL A 492 -21.97 -1.50 6.46
CA VAL A 492 -22.05 -2.59 7.48
C VAL A 492 -23.37 -2.53 8.27
N ALA A 493 -23.73 -1.37 8.81
CA ALA A 493 -24.96 -1.18 9.58
C ALA A 493 -26.21 -1.26 8.68
N SER A 494 -26.17 -0.70 7.46
CA SER A 494 -27.34 -0.73 6.55
C SER A 494 -27.68 -2.13 6.02
N LEU A 495 -26.71 -3.06 6.07
CA LEU A 495 -26.88 -4.45 5.61
C LEU A 495 -27.13 -5.44 6.77
N ASP A 496 -27.13 -4.95 8.02
CA ASP A 496 -27.23 -5.73 9.25
C ASP A 496 -26.20 -6.89 9.32
N VAL A 497 -24.94 -6.49 9.27
CA VAL A 497 -23.76 -7.37 9.42
C VAL A 497 -23.32 -7.35 10.89
N ASP A 498 -23.29 -8.52 11.54
CA ASP A 498 -22.99 -8.64 12.97
C ASP A 498 -21.47 -8.60 13.25
N ALA A 499 -20.67 -9.16 12.33
CA ALA A 499 -19.22 -8.97 12.30
C ALA A 499 -18.69 -9.06 10.87
N LEU A 500 -17.62 -8.32 10.59
CA LEU A 500 -16.89 -8.27 9.32
C LEU A 500 -15.40 -8.33 9.65
N GLN A 501 -14.62 -9.12 8.91
CA GLN A 501 -13.17 -9.06 8.89
C GLN A 501 -12.69 -9.12 7.45
N LEU A 502 -12.12 -8.02 6.97
CA LEU A 502 -11.37 -7.96 5.72
C LEU A 502 -9.87 -7.94 6.07
N THR A 503 -9.09 -8.80 5.43
CA THR A 503 -7.62 -8.72 5.49
C THR A 503 -7.06 -8.74 4.07
N LEU A 504 -6.08 -7.88 3.80
CA LEU A 504 -5.24 -7.95 2.60
C LEU A 504 -3.81 -8.18 3.09
N THR A 505 -3.08 -9.12 2.50
CA THR A 505 -1.68 -9.34 2.86
C THR A 505 -0.80 -9.61 1.64
N ALA A 506 0.49 -9.31 1.78
CA ALA A 506 1.51 -9.71 0.83
C ALA A 506 2.73 -10.32 1.55
N GLY A 507 3.33 -11.31 0.92
CA GLY A 507 4.41 -12.12 1.51
C GLY A 507 3.88 -13.26 2.38
N ARG A 508 4.78 -13.92 3.10
CA ARG A 508 4.49 -15.15 3.85
C ARG A 508 4.93 -15.05 5.29
N TRP A 509 4.00 -15.25 6.23
CA TRP A 509 4.38 -15.46 7.63
C TRP A 509 5.13 -16.78 7.82
N GLN A 510 6.35 -16.72 8.36
CA GLN A 510 7.18 -17.90 8.60
C GLN A 510 6.96 -18.43 10.02
N TYR A 511 5.80 -19.04 10.29
CA TYR A 511 5.44 -19.57 11.62
C TYR A 511 6.59 -20.38 12.28
N ALA A 512 7.26 -21.25 11.52
CA ALA A 512 8.37 -22.07 12.02
C ALA A 512 9.64 -21.30 12.46
N ARG A 513 9.79 -20.02 12.08
CA ARG A 513 10.98 -19.17 12.35
C ARG A 513 10.67 -17.87 13.09
N TRP A 514 9.43 -17.39 13.02
CA TRP A 514 8.97 -16.16 13.66
C TRP A 514 7.99 -16.43 14.81
N GLY A 515 7.43 -17.65 14.89
CA GLY A 515 6.45 -18.03 15.90
C GLY A 515 5.08 -17.41 15.65
N THR A 516 4.32 -17.20 16.71
CA THR A 516 3.03 -16.49 16.70
C THR A 516 3.23 -14.99 16.40
N PRO A 517 2.43 -14.38 15.49
CA PRO A 517 2.33 -12.93 15.38
C PRO A 517 1.96 -12.26 16.71
N ALA A 518 2.47 -11.06 16.96
CA ALA A 518 2.06 -10.24 18.10
C ALA A 518 1.04 -9.17 17.64
N PRO A 519 0.03 -8.78 18.43
CA PRO A 519 -0.09 -8.98 19.88
C PRO A 519 -1.25 -9.88 20.36
N LEU A 520 -0.99 -10.59 21.47
CA LEU A 520 -1.83 -10.84 22.66
C LEU A 520 -3.32 -11.28 22.56
N ASP A 521 -4.10 -10.91 21.55
CA ASP A 521 -5.53 -11.21 21.42
C ASP A 521 -5.84 -12.51 20.62
N GLY A 522 -4.81 -13.19 20.13
CA GLY A 522 -4.88 -14.58 19.61
C GLY A 522 -5.41 -14.79 18.18
N ASP A 523 -6.09 -13.81 17.57
CA ASP A 523 -6.79 -13.95 16.27
C ASP A 523 -6.19 -13.09 15.13
N GLU A 524 -4.86 -12.88 15.16
CA GLU A 524 -4.13 -12.00 14.21
C GLU A 524 -3.29 -12.74 13.15
N ALA A 525 -3.50 -14.05 13.00
CA ALA A 525 -3.00 -14.79 11.85
C ALA A 525 -3.74 -14.32 10.58
N THR A 526 -3.00 -14.06 9.50
CA THR A 526 -3.57 -13.56 8.23
C THR A 526 -3.01 -14.31 7.03
N ALA A 527 -3.80 -14.38 5.95
CA ALA A 527 -3.54 -15.22 4.77
C ALA A 527 -3.03 -14.41 3.56
N SER A 528 -2.13 -15.00 2.76
CA SER A 528 -1.53 -14.37 1.57
C SER A 528 -2.53 -14.07 0.44
N GLY A 529 -2.94 -12.81 0.32
CA GLY A 529 -3.96 -12.35 -0.63
C GLY A 529 -5.06 -11.54 0.07
N ALA A 530 -6.24 -11.45 -0.53
CA ALA A 530 -7.42 -10.85 0.08
C ALA A 530 -8.35 -11.92 0.65
N GLU A 531 -8.67 -11.78 1.93
CA GLU A 531 -9.57 -12.66 2.67
C GLU A 531 -10.69 -11.83 3.29
N ILE A 532 -11.95 -12.26 3.10
CA ILE A 532 -13.10 -11.61 3.71
C ILE A 532 -13.99 -12.63 4.43
N TRP A 533 -14.31 -12.30 5.68
CA TRP A 533 -15.25 -13.00 6.55
C TRP A 533 -16.38 -12.05 6.91
N ALA A 534 -17.64 -12.48 6.79
CA ALA A 534 -18.78 -11.73 7.31
C ALA A 534 -19.81 -12.66 7.94
N SER A 535 -20.32 -12.28 9.11
CA SER A 535 -21.46 -12.93 9.76
C SER A 535 -22.71 -12.05 9.64
N PHE A 536 -23.80 -12.68 9.23
CA PHE A 536 -25.11 -12.05 9.08
C PHE A 536 -26.12 -12.71 10.03
N ALA A 537 -27.07 -11.94 10.53
CA ALA A 537 -28.24 -12.50 11.20
C ALA A 537 -29.01 -13.45 10.23
N ALA A 538 -29.27 -14.68 10.68
CA ALA A 538 -29.69 -15.79 9.82
C ALA A 538 -31.11 -15.68 9.21
N GLN A 539 -31.88 -14.63 9.51
CA GLN A 539 -33.32 -14.57 9.25
C GLN A 539 -33.74 -13.98 7.88
N HIS A 540 -32.79 -13.65 6.99
CA HIS A 540 -33.11 -12.89 5.76
C HIS A 540 -32.85 -13.67 4.46
N ALA A 541 -33.91 -13.88 3.68
CA ALA A 541 -33.90 -14.57 2.39
C ALA A 541 -33.12 -13.87 1.25
N SER A 542 -32.45 -12.75 1.51
CA SER A 542 -31.72 -11.92 0.54
C SER A 542 -30.21 -11.83 0.79
N LEU A 543 -29.65 -12.78 1.55
CA LEU A 543 -28.25 -12.84 1.96
C LEU A 543 -27.25 -12.60 0.81
N GLY A 544 -27.38 -13.27 -0.33
CA GLY A 544 -26.48 -13.09 -1.49
C GLY A 544 -26.51 -11.68 -2.11
N LYS A 545 -27.67 -11.00 -2.09
CA LYS A 545 -27.78 -9.60 -2.52
C LYS A 545 -27.09 -8.66 -1.53
N ARG A 546 -27.27 -8.88 -0.22
CA ARG A 546 -26.57 -8.10 0.82
C ARG A 546 -25.06 -8.29 0.75
N TRP A 547 -24.62 -9.53 0.54
CA TRP A 547 -23.21 -9.88 0.37
C TRP A 547 -22.57 -9.11 -0.79
N ARG A 548 -23.18 -9.14 -1.99
CA ARG A 548 -22.70 -8.39 -3.15
C ARG A 548 -22.63 -6.88 -2.90
N VAL A 549 -23.65 -6.29 -2.25
CA VAL A 549 -23.61 -4.85 -1.91
C VAL A 549 -22.49 -4.54 -0.89
N LEU A 550 -22.21 -5.45 0.04
CA LEU A 550 -21.10 -5.31 0.99
C LEU A 550 -19.74 -5.39 0.29
N THR A 551 -19.53 -6.37 -0.60
CA THR A 551 -18.25 -6.56 -1.30
C THR A 551 -17.98 -5.40 -2.27
N SER A 552 -18.97 -4.94 -3.06
CA SER A 552 -18.86 -3.74 -3.90
C SER A 552 -18.58 -2.47 -3.07
N ALA A 553 -19.21 -2.31 -1.90
CA ALA A 553 -18.97 -1.17 -1.02
C ALA A 553 -17.53 -1.17 -0.47
N LEU A 554 -17.04 -2.32 0.01
CA LEU A 554 -15.66 -2.48 0.50
C LEU A 554 -14.62 -2.31 -0.62
N ALA A 555 -14.90 -2.81 -1.83
CA ALA A 555 -14.10 -2.56 -3.02
C ALA A 555 -13.90 -1.06 -3.26
N SER A 556 -14.96 -0.26 -3.13
CA SER A 556 -14.91 1.19 -3.31
C SER A 556 -14.16 1.94 -2.19
N VAL A 557 -14.24 1.47 -0.95
CA VAL A 557 -13.57 2.10 0.20
C VAL A 557 -12.07 1.80 0.23
N PHE A 558 -11.69 0.54 -0.04
CA PHE A 558 -10.30 0.09 0.03
C PHE A 558 -9.57 0.06 -1.31
N CYS A 559 -10.24 0.40 -2.42
CA CYS A 559 -9.69 0.34 -3.78
C CYS A 559 -9.19 -1.06 -4.15
N THR A 560 -10.04 -2.07 -3.96
CA THR A 560 -9.73 -3.49 -4.18
C THR A 560 -10.64 -4.15 -5.21
N SER A 561 -10.24 -5.30 -5.75
CA SER A 561 -11.02 -6.12 -6.69
C SER A 561 -12.15 -6.95 -6.04
N LEU A 562 -12.57 -6.64 -4.80
CA LEU A 562 -13.62 -7.39 -4.08
C LEU A 562 -14.98 -7.41 -4.78
N ASP A 563 -15.24 -6.53 -5.76
CA ASP A 563 -16.44 -6.55 -6.60
C ASP A 563 -16.56 -7.81 -7.48
N ALA A 564 -15.44 -8.53 -7.70
CA ALA A 564 -15.43 -9.86 -8.31
C ALA A 564 -16.01 -10.96 -7.39
N ILE A 565 -16.22 -10.69 -6.10
CA ILE A 565 -16.79 -11.64 -5.15
C ILE A 565 -18.31 -11.62 -5.25
N ASP A 566 -18.87 -12.79 -5.47
CA ASP A 566 -20.28 -13.07 -5.66
C ASP A 566 -20.72 -14.32 -4.87
N GLU A 567 -21.96 -14.74 -5.10
CA GLU A 567 -22.52 -15.95 -4.48
C GLU A 567 -21.78 -17.22 -4.96
N ALA A 568 -21.26 -17.24 -6.19
CA ALA A 568 -20.56 -18.39 -6.78
C ALA A 568 -19.11 -18.55 -6.31
N THR A 569 -18.49 -17.49 -5.77
CA THR A 569 -17.11 -17.49 -5.23
C THR A 569 -17.05 -17.50 -3.69
N SER A 570 -18.22 -17.38 -3.05
CA SER A 570 -18.39 -17.45 -1.61
C SER A 570 -18.65 -18.87 -1.09
N VAL A 571 -18.24 -19.14 0.15
CA VAL A 571 -18.48 -20.38 0.88
C VAL A 571 -19.09 -20.05 2.24
N SER A 572 -20.12 -20.78 2.65
CA SER A 572 -20.57 -20.83 4.05
C SER A 572 -19.96 -22.06 4.74
N PRO A 573 -18.95 -21.91 5.61
CA PRO A 573 -18.34 -23.06 6.30
C PRO A 573 -19.32 -23.72 7.28
N SER A 574 -19.10 -25.01 7.57
CA SER A 574 -19.92 -25.77 8.51
C SER A 574 -19.60 -25.43 9.98
N ARG A 575 -18.36 -24.99 10.22
CA ARG A 575 -17.85 -24.59 11.53
C ARG A 575 -17.66 -23.08 11.62
N ASP A 576 -17.78 -22.58 12.85
CA ASP A 576 -17.51 -21.18 13.17
C ASP A 576 -16.00 -20.96 13.32
N TYR A 577 -15.39 -20.41 12.26
CA TYR A 577 -13.97 -20.07 12.21
C TYR A 577 -13.68 -18.59 12.53
N PHE A 578 -14.71 -17.80 12.83
CA PHE A 578 -14.62 -16.33 12.87
C PHE A 578 -15.11 -15.70 14.17
N MET A 579 -16.35 -15.97 14.59
CA MET A 579 -17.00 -15.34 15.74
C MET A 579 -18.16 -16.21 16.25
N GLN A 580 -17.93 -17.00 17.30
CA GLN A 580 -18.93 -17.86 17.94
C GLN A 580 -20.18 -17.10 18.41
N ARG A 581 -21.16 -16.97 17.51
CA ARG A 581 -22.46 -16.33 17.76
C ARG A 581 -23.59 -17.21 17.24
N ALA A 582 -24.41 -17.68 18.17
CA ALA A 582 -25.63 -18.42 17.86
C ALA A 582 -26.53 -17.63 16.88
N ASN A 583 -27.17 -18.35 15.96
CA ASN A 583 -28.10 -17.81 14.96
C ASN A 583 -27.49 -16.84 13.93
N THR A 584 -26.18 -16.92 13.67
CA THR A 584 -25.53 -16.19 12.55
C THR A 584 -25.15 -17.14 11.41
N THR A 585 -25.29 -16.68 10.17
CA THR A 585 -24.75 -17.35 8.97
C THR A 585 -23.47 -16.66 8.56
N GLN A 586 -22.37 -17.43 8.47
CA GLN A 586 -21.07 -16.91 8.06
C GLN A 586 -20.83 -17.13 6.56
N LEU A 587 -20.22 -16.13 5.93
CA LEU A 587 -19.69 -16.20 4.57
C LEU A 587 -18.18 -15.94 4.60
N HIS A 588 -17.46 -16.74 3.82
CA HIS A 588 -16.05 -16.58 3.50
C HIS A 588 -15.87 -16.44 1.99
N ALA A 589 -14.95 -15.57 1.58
CA ALA A 589 -14.45 -15.56 0.21
C ALA A 589 -12.97 -15.15 0.19
N TYR A 590 -12.30 -15.54 -0.90
CA TYR A 590 -10.85 -15.42 -1.04
C TYR A 590 -10.46 -15.00 -2.46
N LEU A 591 -9.59 -14.00 -2.58
CA LEU A 591 -8.95 -13.60 -3.85
C LEU A 591 -7.42 -13.67 -3.67
N PRO A 592 -6.75 -14.75 -4.13
CA PRO A 592 -5.34 -14.99 -3.82
C PRO A 592 -4.37 -14.06 -4.58
N ALA A 593 -4.80 -13.49 -5.70
CA ALA A 593 -3.99 -12.54 -6.49
C ALA A 593 -4.07 -11.08 -5.97
N GLU A 594 -5.03 -10.76 -5.12
CA GLU A 594 -5.26 -9.41 -4.61
C GLU A 594 -4.36 -9.16 -3.39
N SER A 595 -3.36 -8.29 -3.52
CA SER A 595 -2.34 -8.03 -2.48
C SER A 595 -2.32 -6.56 -2.06
N VAL A 596 -1.69 -6.26 -0.91
CA VAL A 596 -1.65 -4.89 -0.37
C VAL A 596 -0.86 -3.95 -1.28
N CYS A 597 -1.49 -2.86 -1.68
CA CYS A 597 -0.95 -1.79 -2.50
C CYS A 597 -1.01 -0.43 -1.77
N THR A 598 -0.35 0.59 -2.33
CA THR A 598 -0.36 1.97 -1.78
C THR A 598 -1.76 2.57 -1.69
N GLU A 599 -2.63 2.18 -2.61
CA GLU A 599 -4.02 2.57 -2.74
C GLU A 599 -4.91 2.00 -1.64
N ASN A 600 -4.51 0.93 -0.95
CA ASN A 600 -5.31 0.32 0.13
C ASN A 600 -4.95 0.86 1.53
N ILE A 601 -3.65 1.08 1.79
CA ILE A 601 -3.16 1.67 3.06
C ILE A 601 -3.65 3.13 3.22
N THR A 602 -3.69 3.88 2.12
CA THR A 602 -4.06 5.31 2.13
C THR A 602 -5.51 5.54 2.61
N PRO A 603 -6.53 4.76 2.17
CA PRO A 603 -7.86 4.71 2.79
C PRO A 603 -7.85 4.39 4.28
N ILE A 604 -7.18 3.33 4.76
CA ILE A 604 -7.16 3.01 6.21
C ILE A 604 -6.68 4.21 7.02
N LEU A 605 -5.58 4.84 6.60
CA LEU A 605 -5.08 6.05 7.24
C LEU A 605 -6.05 7.23 7.16
N LYS A 606 -6.97 7.30 6.18
CA LYS A 606 -8.04 8.31 6.13
C LYS A 606 -9.23 7.97 7.04
N LEU A 607 -9.40 6.71 7.46
CA LEU A 607 -10.43 6.29 8.42
C LEU A 607 -10.06 6.64 9.87
N LEU A 608 -8.79 6.87 10.18
CA LEU A 608 -8.31 7.24 11.52
C LEU A 608 -8.56 8.73 11.83
N PRO A 609 -8.96 9.10 13.07
CA PRO A 609 -9.23 10.49 13.44
C PRO A 609 -8.07 11.45 13.20
N CYS A 610 -6.86 11.06 13.62
CA CYS A 610 -5.62 11.83 13.45
C CYS A 610 -4.88 11.58 12.13
N LYS A 611 -5.44 10.72 11.27
CA LYS A 611 -4.89 10.30 9.98
C LYS A 611 -3.42 9.86 10.09
N ASN A 612 -2.55 10.31 9.19
CA ASN A 612 -1.09 10.16 9.26
C ASN A 612 -0.44 11.50 9.71
N GLY A 613 -1.14 12.27 10.55
CA GLY A 613 -0.71 13.60 10.99
C GLY A 613 -0.10 13.64 12.39
N ALA A 614 -0.58 12.78 13.29
CA ALA A 614 -0.14 12.70 14.68
C ALA A 614 -0.46 11.31 15.27
N GLY A 615 0.10 11.00 16.45
CA GLY A 615 -0.08 9.70 17.11
C GLY A 615 0.72 8.58 16.44
N LEU A 616 0.46 7.34 16.84
CA LEU A 616 1.20 6.17 16.33
C LEU A 616 1.04 5.97 14.82
N ALA A 617 -0.06 6.45 14.25
CA ALA A 617 -0.31 6.45 12.81
C ALA A 617 0.69 7.32 12.01
N SER A 618 1.38 8.28 12.63
CA SER A 618 2.40 9.13 11.97
C SER A 618 3.66 8.39 11.53
N LEU A 619 3.93 7.22 12.14
CA LEU A 619 5.01 6.30 11.80
C LEU A 619 4.70 5.46 10.54
N ILE A 620 3.42 5.40 10.11
CA ILE A 620 2.96 4.53 9.02
C ILE A 620 3.27 5.20 7.68
N GLN A 621 4.44 4.88 7.12
CA GLN A 621 4.81 5.25 5.75
C GLN A 621 4.50 4.11 4.78
N SER A 622 3.59 4.33 3.83
CA SER A 622 3.14 3.28 2.90
C SER A 622 4.30 2.62 2.13
N HIS A 623 5.25 3.41 1.63
CA HIS A 623 6.39 2.88 0.88
C HIS A 623 7.33 2.02 1.74
N THR A 624 7.57 2.44 2.99
CA THR A 624 8.40 1.73 3.96
C THR A 624 7.77 0.39 4.35
N ILE A 625 6.46 0.38 4.62
CA ILE A 625 5.71 -0.84 4.97
C ILE A 625 5.61 -1.82 3.79
N LEU A 626 5.34 -1.34 2.58
CA LEU A 626 5.27 -2.20 1.39
C LEU A 626 6.65 -2.78 0.99
N SER A 627 7.75 -2.20 1.49
CA SER A 627 9.10 -2.75 1.32
C SER A 627 9.47 -3.87 2.31
N ALA A 628 8.60 -4.17 3.27
CA ALA A 628 8.78 -5.23 4.26
C ALA A 628 8.71 -6.65 3.65
N GLU A 629 9.37 -7.63 4.27
CA GLU A 629 9.36 -9.04 3.79
C GLU A 629 7.98 -9.72 3.92
N PHE A 630 7.14 -9.19 4.81
CA PHE A 630 5.73 -9.51 4.98
C PHE A 630 5.02 -8.24 5.42
N HIS A 631 3.84 -7.97 4.88
CA HIS A 631 2.99 -6.89 5.37
C HIS A 631 1.51 -7.23 5.16
N SER A 632 0.67 -6.74 6.07
CA SER A 632 -0.74 -7.06 6.17
C SER A 632 -1.52 -5.84 6.64
N MET A 633 -2.73 -5.67 6.13
CA MET A 633 -3.73 -4.76 6.69
C MET A 633 -5.00 -5.53 7.02
N SER A 634 -5.61 -5.20 8.15
CA SER A 634 -6.84 -5.82 8.62
C SER A 634 -7.87 -4.78 9.05
N VAL A 635 -9.14 -5.09 8.79
CA VAL A 635 -10.28 -4.25 9.13
C VAL A 635 -11.33 -5.17 9.73
N LYS A 636 -11.47 -5.14 11.06
CA LYS A 636 -12.45 -5.92 11.81
C LYS A 636 -13.51 -4.99 12.36
N VAL A 637 -14.78 -5.26 12.05
CA VAL A 637 -15.95 -4.55 12.60
C VAL A 637 -16.80 -5.55 13.34
N VAL A 638 -17.21 -5.24 14.57
CA VAL A 638 -18.06 -6.10 15.41
C VAL A 638 -19.17 -5.26 16.01
N LYS A 639 -20.41 -5.65 15.74
CA LYS A 639 -21.61 -5.13 16.42
C LYS A 639 -21.64 -5.66 17.84
N THR A 640 -21.74 -4.78 18.83
CA THR A 640 -21.83 -5.11 20.27
C THR A 640 -23.27 -4.91 20.77
N ALA A 641 -23.53 -5.15 22.05
CA ALA A 641 -24.87 -5.01 22.61
C ALA A 641 -25.36 -3.55 22.74
N HIS A 642 -24.46 -2.57 22.60
CA HIS A 642 -24.73 -1.15 22.87
C HIS A 642 -24.12 -0.20 21.82
N GLY A 643 -23.63 -0.72 20.70
CA GLY A 643 -22.79 0.06 19.78
C GLY A 643 -21.89 -0.79 18.88
N HIS A 644 -20.93 -0.14 18.22
CA HIS A 644 -20.04 -0.75 17.23
C HIS A 644 -18.56 -0.61 17.62
N LEU A 645 -17.80 -1.70 17.46
CA LEU A 645 -16.35 -1.74 17.63
C LEU A 645 -15.69 -1.93 16.26
N VAL A 646 -14.71 -1.08 15.94
CA VAL A 646 -13.89 -1.15 14.73
C VAL A 646 -12.42 -1.25 15.14
N LYS A 647 -11.76 -2.37 14.80
CA LYS A 647 -10.32 -2.58 14.97
C LYS A 647 -9.66 -2.55 13.58
N LEU A 648 -8.80 -1.56 13.35
CA LEU A 648 -7.98 -1.41 12.13
C LEU A 648 -6.55 -1.83 12.47
N GLY A 649 -6.02 -2.84 11.79
CA GLY A 649 -4.68 -3.34 11.99
C GLY A 649 -3.77 -3.12 10.78
N ILE A 650 -2.49 -2.83 11.03
CA ILE A 650 -1.44 -2.87 10.01
C ILE A 650 -0.23 -3.60 10.61
N GLN A 651 0.22 -4.67 9.97
CA GLN A 651 1.37 -5.47 10.39
C GLN A 651 2.48 -5.42 9.34
N ALA A 652 3.74 -5.43 9.77
CA ALA A 652 4.91 -5.48 8.90
C ALA A 652 6.07 -6.23 9.56
N VAL A 653 6.81 -7.03 8.77
CA VAL A 653 8.08 -7.64 9.17
C VAL A 653 9.22 -6.87 8.53
N MET A 654 9.70 -5.88 9.27
CA MET A 654 10.76 -4.96 8.89
C MET A 654 12.13 -5.61 9.08
N ARG A 655 13.14 -5.16 8.33
CA ARG A 655 14.52 -5.62 8.47
C ARG A 655 15.37 -4.53 9.12
N ALA A 656 15.92 -4.83 10.30
CA ALA A 656 16.81 -3.93 11.02
C ALA A 656 18.20 -3.86 10.35
N PRO A 657 18.91 -2.71 10.45
CA PRO A 657 20.31 -2.63 10.06
C PRO A 657 21.16 -3.57 10.94
N LEU A 658 22.07 -4.32 10.31
CA LEU A 658 22.92 -5.29 11.00
C LEU A 658 24.26 -4.64 11.40
N MET A 659 24.55 -4.62 12.70
CA MET A 659 25.84 -4.14 13.23
C MET A 659 26.47 -5.22 14.13
N SER A 660 27.28 -6.10 13.54
CA SER A 660 28.11 -7.09 14.25
C SER A 660 27.35 -7.99 15.26
N GLN A 661 26.67 -9.02 14.76
CA GLN A 661 25.90 -10.04 15.51
C GLN A 661 24.76 -9.54 16.43
N THR A 662 24.67 -8.25 16.66
CA THR A 662 23.53 -7.58 17.29
C THR A 662 22.83 -6.68 16.28
N THR A 663 21.59 -6.32 16.57
CA THR A 663 20.86 -5.26 15.88
C THR A 663 20.49 -4.19 16.88
N ASN A 664 21.26 -3.11 16.90
CA ASN A 664 20.77 -1.84 17.42
C ASN A 664 19.89 -1.19 16.33
N TRP A 665 18.61 -0.99 16.64
CA TRP A 665 17.70 -0.27 15.75
C TRP A 665 16.89 0.77 16.51
N THR A 666 16.58 1.86 15.83
CA THR A 666 15.71 2.94 16.32
C THR A 666 14.40 2.99 15.54
N LEU A 667 13.38 3.64 16.10
CA LEU A 667 12.11 3.89 15.39
C LEU A 667 12.34 4.57 14.03
N GLU A 668 13.27 5.54 13.97
CA GLU A 668 13.62 6.23 12.72
C GLU A 668 14.24 5.29 11.68
N GLN A 669 15.09 4.35 12.10
CA GLN A 669 15.69 3.36 11.18
C GLN A 669 14.70 2.31 10.69
N VAL A 670 13.66 1.99 11.47
CA VAL A 670 12.63 1.02 11.10
C VAL A 670 11.53 1.66 10.25
N PHE A 671 11.02 2.84 10.63
CA PHE A 671 9.85 3.48 10.02
C PHE A 671 10.18 4.71 9.14
N GLY A 672 11.41 5.19 9.16
CA GLY A 672 11.82 6.43 8.48
C GLY A 672 11.39 7.71 9.20
N ARG A 673 10.87 7.62 10.44
CA ARG A 673 10.39 8.72 11.30
C ARG A 673 10.52 8.40 12.79
N SER A 674 10.65 9.43 13.61
CA SER A 674 10.41 9.41 15.06
C SER A 674 8.95 9.77 15.39
N LEU A 675 8.54 9.54 16.64
CA LEU A 675 7.22 9.90 17.14
C LEU A 675 7.29 11.26 17.85
N ASP A 676 7.00 12.32 17.10
CA ASP A 676 7.19 13.72 17.53
C ASP A 676 5.88 14.43 17.91
N SER A 677 4.72 13.77 17.74
CA SER A 677 3.41 14.38 17.96
C SER A 677 2.35 13.39 18.47
N VAL A 678 1.55 13.85 19.43
CA VAL A 678 0.47 13.09 20.06
C VAL A 678 -0.84 13.27 19.29
N CYS A 679 -1.63 12.22 19.12
CA CYS A 679 -3.00 12.35 18.63
C CYS A 679 -3.91 12.88 19.75
N PRO A 680 -4.47 14.11 19.66
CA PRO A 680 -5.27 14.71 20.73
C PRO A 680 -6.67 14.09 20.92
N VAL A 681 -7.03 13.10 20.09
CA VAL A 681 -8.33 12.41 20.10
C VAL A 681 -8.22 11.01 20.75
N ALA A 682 -7.01 10.51 21.00
CA ALA A 682 -6.80 9.18 21.56
C ALA A 682 -6.93 9.18 23.10
N ASP A 683 -7.77 8.30 23.65
CA ASP A 683 -7.92 8.08 25.10
C ASP A 683 -6.72 7.32 25.67
N SER A 684 -6.13 6.44 24.86
CA SER A 684 -4.84 5.81 25.13
C SER A 684 -4.04 5.65 23.83
N SER A 685 -2.75 5.94 23.88
CA SER A 685 -1.83 5.68 22.77
C SER A 685 -0.55 5.06 23.33
N THR A 686 -0.36 3.76 23.08
CA THR A 686 0.62 2.93 23.81
C THR A 686 1.55 2.17 22.87
N LEU A 687 2.86 2.33 23.05
CA LEU A 687 3.88 1.53 22.39
C LEU A 687 4.29 0.40 23.34
N SER A 688 4.13 -0.85 22.89
CA SER A 688 4.56 -2.04 23.60
C SER A 688 5.75 -2.68 22.89
N ILE A 689 6.77 -3.09 23.65
CA ILE A 689 7.95 -3.78 23.13
C ILE A 689 8.10 -5.09 23.87
N LEU A 690 7.94 -6.19 23.14
CA LEU A 690 8.20 -7.55 23.60
C LEU A 690 9.65 -7.88 23.28
N ALA A 691 10.50 -8.01 24.29
CA ALA A 691 11.94 -8.07 24.14
C ALA A 691 12.55 -9.11 25.09
N PRO A 692 13.56 -9.92 24.69
CA PRO A 692 14.20 -10.87 25.61
C PRO A 692 14.77 -10.19 26.87
N SER A 693 14.71 -10.85 28.02
CA SER A 693 15.09 -10.26 29.32
C SER A 693 16.51 -9.66 29.38
N ASP A 694 17.43 -10.16 28.54
CA ASP A 694 18.84 -9.77 28.46
C ASP A 694 19.10 -8.59 27.51
N THR A 695 18.06 -7.95 26.98
CA THR A 695 18.19 -6.87 25.99
C THR A 695 17.99 -5.48 26.57
N ASP A 696 18.91 -4.58 26.22
CA ASP A 696 18.89 -3.18 26.63
C ASP A 696 17.89 -2.37 25.79
N VAL A 697 16.96 -1.68 26.47
CA VAL A 697 16.00 -0.74 25.88
C VAL A 697 16.25 0.66 26.44
N ALA A 698 16.31 1.67 25.58
CA ALA A 698 16.45 3.07 25.99
C ALA A 698 15.50 3.98 25.19
N PRO A 699 14.86 5.01 25.82
CA PRO A 699 14.81 5.26 27.25
C PRO A 699 14.01 4.18 28.00
N LEU A 700 14.18 4.07 29.32
CA LEU A 700 13.31 3.23 30.15
C LEU A 700 11.94 3.92 30.34
N PRO A 701 10.82 3.17 30.44
CA PRO A 701 9.52 3.75 30.77
C PRO A 701 9.52 4.46 32.13
N ALA A 702 8.83 5.61 32.20
CA ALA A 702 8.73 6.41 33.42
C ALA A 702 7.95 5.69 34.55
N ASP A 703 6.85 5.03 34.18
CA ASP A 703 6.22 4.03 35.03
C ASP A 703 6.96 2.70 34.88
N HIS A 704 7.65 2.25 35.93
CA HIS A 704 8.32 0.95 35.98
C HIS A 704 7.34 -0.25 36.05
N ALA A 705 6.25 -0.20 35.28
CA ALA A 705 5.40 -1.34 34.95
C ALA A 705 6.11 -2.27 33.94
N VAL A 706 7.35 -2.68 34.29
CA VAL A 706 7.99 -3.87 33.73
C VAL A 706 7.26 -5.06 34.34
N GLU A 707 6.08 -5.34 33.80
CA GLU A 707 5.48 -6.65 34.01
C GLU A 707 6.42 -7.64 33.34
N ASP A 708 6.93 -8.61 34.11
CA ASP A 708 7.47 -9.83 33.52
C ASP A 708 6.41 -10.30 32.52
N ALA A 709 6.82 -10.52 31.26
CA ALA A 709 5.87 -10.97 30.25
C ALA A 709 5.30 -12.34 30.66
N GLY A 710 5.83 -12.99 31.71
CA GLY A 710 5.19 -14.04 32.50
C GLY A 710 3.73 -13.86 32.95
N ARG A 711 3.06 -12.70 32.76
CA ARG A 711 1.57 -12.63 32.79
C ARG A 711 0.88 -12.88 31.44
N TYR A 712 1.57 -12.63 30.33
CA TYR A 712 1.10 -12.77 28.94
C TYR A 712 1.71 -13.99 28.22
N PHE A 713 2.84 -14.49 28.73
CA PHE A 713 3.68 -15.60 28.28
C PHE A 713 4.10 -16.52 29.45
N GLY A 714 3.51 -16.36 30.64
CA GLY A 714 3.49 -17.37 31.70
C GLY A 714 4.81 -18.02 32.10
N THR A 715 5.69 -17.30 32.80
CA THR A 715 6.73 -17.95 33.61
C THR A 715 6.04 -18.71 34.75
N LEU A 716 6.25 -20.02 34.84
CA LEU A 716 5.72 -20.85 35.92
C LEU A 716 6.34 -20.43 37.27
N ARG A 717 5.65 -19.53 37.98
CA ARG A 717 5.86 -19.21 39.39
C ARG A 717 4.52 -19.02 40.10
N SER A 718 3.75 -20.11 40.15
CA SER A 718 2.56 -20.23 41.00
C SER A 718 2.58 -21.57 41.73
N ALA A 719 3.07 -21.52 42.98
CA ALA A 719 2.91 -22.39 44.16
C ALA A 719 2.54 -23.89 44.11
N ASP A 720 1.83 -24.40 43.10
CA ASP A 720 1.39 -25.79 43.03
C ASP A 720 2.30 -26.61 42.09
N GLU A 721 3.30 -27.23 42.70
CA GLU A 721 4.25 -28.16 42.09
C GLU A 721 3.55 -29.50 41.78
N ILE A 722 2.79 -29.54 40.67
CA ILE A 722 2.37 -30.81 40.08
C ILE A 722 3.55 -31.36 39.30
N ASP A 723 4.29 -32.24 39.96
CA ASP A 723 5.35 -33.05 39.36
C ASP A 723 4.79 -33.89 38.21
N LEU A 724 5.07 -33.45 36.97
CA LEU A 724 4.64 -34.10 35.74
C LEU A 724 5.68 -35.09 35.19
N GLY A 725 6.79 -35.33 35.91
CA GLY A 725 7.87 -36.20 35.42
C GLY A 725 8.55 -35.71 34.14
N ILE A 726 8.37 -34.43 33.79
CA ILE A 726 9.06 -33.76 32.68
C ILE A 726 10.26 -33.05 33.27
N ASP A 727 11.43 -33.70 33.22
CA ASP A 727 12.71 -33.07 33.59
C ASP A 727 12.97 -31.86 32.68
N ALA A 728 12.80 -30.67 33.28
CA ALA A 728 12.83 -29.33 32.69
C ALA A 728 11.70 -28.99 31.69
N PRO A 729 10.94 -27.89 31.92
CA PRO A 729 10.05 -27.35 30.89
C PRO A 729 10.88 -26.75 29.75
N PHE A 730 10.86 -27.39 28.58
CA PHE A 730 11.49 -26.86 27.36
C PHE A 730 10.96 -25.46 27.03
N SER A 731 11.76 -24.43 27.32
CA SER A 731 11.45 -23.05 26.95
C SER A 731 11.65 -22.86 25.45
N TYR A 732 10.56 -22.97 24.68
CA TYR A 732 10.59 -22.71 23.22
C TYR A 732 10.95 -21.26 22.88
N VAL A 733 10.68 -20.34 23.81
CA VAL A 733 10.95 -18.90 23.72
C VAL A 733 11.87 -18.51 24.88
N ARG A 734 12.85 -17.64 24.64
CA ARG A 734 13.61 -16.97 25.71
C ARG A 734 12.64 -16.18 26.59
N PRO A 735 12.91 -16.01 27.91
CA PRO A 735 12.09 -15.14 28.74
C PRO A 735 12.00 -13.73 28.15
N GLU A 736 10.80 -13.26 27.82
CA GLU A 736 10.56 -11.91 27.32
C GLU A 736 10.09 -10.98 28.47
N ARG A 737 10.42 -9.71 28.37
CA ARG A 737 9.90 -8.59 29.14
C ARG A 737 9.04 -7.70 28.24
N LEU A 738 7.99 -7.13 28.83
CA LEU A 738 7.08 -6.23 28.15
C LEU A 738 7.34 -4.79 28.61
N TYR A 739 7.94 -3.98 27.74
CA TYR A 739 8.15 -2.56 27.99
C TYR A 739 6.98 -1.78 27.41
N ARG A 740 6.22 -1.06 28.23
CA ARG A 740 5.11 -0.21 27.78
C ARG A 740 5.45 1.26 27.92
N TYR A 741 5.32 2.01 26.83
CA TYR A 741 5.47 3.45 26.78
C TYR A 741 4.10 4.09 26.54
N ASN A 742 3.66 4.94 27.46
CA ASN A 742 2.54 5.83 27.21
C ASN A 742 3.02 6.97 26.31
N THR A 743 2.54 7.02 25.07
CA THR A 743 2.97 8.00 24.07
C THR A 743 2.15 9.30 24.11
N LEU A 744 1.11 9.37 24.94
CA LEU A 744 0.40 10.62 25.21
C LEU A 744 1.25 11.64 25.99
N ASP A 745 2.21 11.17 26.79
CA ASP A 745 3.16 12.01 27.53
C ASP A 745 4.53 12.04 26.83
N LEU A 746 4.60 12.71 25.67
CA LEU A 746 5.90 12.97 25.01
C LEU A 746 6.81 13.89 25.82
N ALA A 747 6.28 14.67 26.78
CA ALA A 747 7.08 15.57 27.61
C ALA A 747 8.04 14.79 28.53
N ALA A 748 7.60 13.66 29.07
CA ALA A 748 8.46 12.74 29.84
C ALA A 748 9.70 12.23 29.07
N TYR A 749 9.66 12.20 27.73
CA TYR A 749 10.74 11.73 26.87
C TYR A 749 11.53 12.85 26.17
N GLY A 750 11.34 14.11 26.59
CA GLY A 750 12.04 15.26 25.98
C GLY A 750 11.40 15.80 24.70
N GLY A 751 10.13 15.49 24.46
CA GLY A 751 9.32 16.01 23.35
C GLY A 751 9.20 15.09 22.14
N ALA A 752 10.04 14.06 22.02
CA ALA A 752 9.96 13.06 20.97
C ALA A 752 10.40 11.69 21.49
N LEU A 753 9.67 10.63 21.15
CA LEU A 753 9.98 9.28 21.63
C LEU A 753 10.96 8.59 20.67
N HIS A 754 12.24 8.60 21.04
CA HIS A 754 13.31 7.91 20.33
C HIS A 754 13.69 6.59 21.02
N VAL A 755 12.87 5.55 20.84
CA VAL A 755 13.27 4.22 21.32
C VAL A 755 14.43 3.69 20.48
N ALA A 756 15.50 3.32 21.17
CA ALA A 756 16.60 2.52 20.67
C ALA A 756 16.60 1.16 21.39
N PHE A 757 16.80 0.08 20.63
CA PHE A 757 16.74 -1.28 21.16
C PHE A 757 17.84 -2.17 20.56
N VAL A 758 18.52 -2.95 21.41
CA VAL A 758 19.57 -3.88 20.99
C VAL A 758 19.08 -5.32 21.11
N ALA A 759 18.82 -5.96 19.97
CA ALA A 759 18.39 -7.37 19.90
C ALA A 759 19.51 -8.32 19.44
N ASP A 760 19.44 -9.58 19.90
CA ASP A 760 20.19 -10.70 19.33
C ASP A 760 19.62 -11.08 17.95
N VAL A 761 20.51 -11.27 16.97
CA VAL A 761 20.18 -11.71 15.61
C VAL A 761 19.51 -13.09 15.58
N GLN A 762 19.71 -13.95 16.59
CA GLN A 762 19.01 -15.24 16.68
C GLN A 762 17.50 -15.09 16.92
N GLY A 763 17.06 -13.98 17.53
CA GLY A 763 15.66 -13.73 17.88
C GLY A 763 15.21 -14.44 19.17
N PRO A 764 13.90 -14.37 19.51
CA PRO A 764 13.38 -14.86 20.78
C PRO A 764 13.11 -16.37 20.82
N LEU A 765 13.00 -17.05 19.68
CA LEU A 765 12.76 -18.49 19.63
C LEU A 765 14.07 -19.27 19.86
N LEU A 766 14.05 -20.16 20.85
CA LEU A 766 15.13 -21.14 21.10
C LEU A 766 14.95 -22.38 20.23
N HIS A 767 13.70 -22.79 20.02
CA HIS A 767 13.33 -23.94 19.20
C HIS A 767 12.18 -23.57 18.25
N PRO A 768 12.01 -24.27 17.12
CA PRO A 768 10.81 -24.13 16.28
C PRO A 768 9.54 -24.40 17.11
N PRO A 769 8.39 -23.74 16.81
CA PRO A 769 7.14 -24.03 17.49
C PRO A 769 6.76 -25.52 17.42
N PRO A 770 6.16 -26.07 18.48
CA PRO A 770 5.96 -27.51 18.65
C PRO A 770 5.01 -28.14 17.63
N PHE A 771 4.19 -27.34 16.95
CA PHE A 771 3.32 -27.80 15.89
C PHE A 771 3.62 -27.07 14.58
N ARG A 772 3.79 -27.83 13.50
CA ARG A 772 4.18 -27.29 12.18
C ARG A 772 3.31 -27.92 11.10
N ALA A 773 2.56 -27.11 10.36
CA ALA A 773 1.69 -27.55 9.28
C ALA A 773 2.12 -26.95 7.93
N SER A 774 2.02 -27.75 6.86
CA SER A 774 2.25 -27.30 5.49
C SER A 774 1.33 -28.02 4.50
N ARG A 775 1.00 -27.34 3.40
CA ARG A 775 0.26 -27.86 2.24
C ARG A 775 1.16 -27.75 1.02
N GLN A 776 1.21 -28.80 0.23
CA GLN A 776 1.96 -28.88 -1.02
C GLN A 776 1.07 -29.48 -2.09
N VAL A 777 1.09 -28.93 -3.30
CA VAL A 777 0.50 -29.57 -4.48
C VAL A 777 1.63 -30.28 -5.24
N ARG A 778 1.45 -31.57 -5.52
CA ARG A 778 2.44 -32.43 -6.18
C ARG A 778 1.91 -32.97 -7.51
N GLY A 779 2.82 -33.41 -8.38
CA GLY A 779 2.51 -33.99 -9.69
C GLY A 779 2.68 -33.00 -10.85
N TYR A 780 2.86 -33.54 -12.06
CA TYR A 780 3.26 -32.81 -13.27
C TYR A 780 2.21 -32.86 -14.40
N GLY A 781 1.00 -33.37 -14.13
CA GLY A 781 -0.04 -33.54 -15.14
C GLY A 781 -0.96 -32.32 -15.27
N GLN A 782 -1.51 -32.08 -16.46
CA GLN A 782 -2.49 -30.99 -16.69
C GLN A 782 -3.93 -31.31 -16.25
N GLU A 783 -4.22 -32.55 -15.86
CA GLU A 783 -5.54 -32.95 -15.35
C GLU A 783 -5.56 -33.28 -13.85
N ARG A 784 -4.49 -33.90 -13.34
CA ARG A 784 -4.47 -34.48 -11.98
C ARG A 784 -3.23 -34.04 -11.22
N ASN A 785 -3.44 -33.60 -9.98
CA ASN A 785 -2.40 -33.30 -9.01
C ASN A 785 -2.76 -33.93 -7.67
N THR A 786 -1.78 -34.17 -6.81
CA THR A 786 -2.00 -34.70 -5.46
C THR A 786 -1.68 -33.62 -4.43
N VAL A 787 -2.67 -33.23 -3.62
CA VAL A 787 -2.45 -32.39 -2.46
C VAL A 787 -1.87 -33.24 -1.34
N CYS A 788 -0.80 -32.76 -0.72
CA CYS A 788 -0.11 -33.39 0.39
C CYS A 788 -0.05 -32.39 1.55
N LEU A 789 -0.73 -32.73 2.64
CA LEU A 789 -0.68 -32.02 3.91
C LEU A 789 0.32 -32.72 4.81
N THR A 790 1.25 -31.96 5.39
CA THR A 790 2.26 -32.46 6.33
C THR A 790 2.09 -31.73 7.66
N LEU A 791 1.73 -32.46 8.70
CA LEU A 791 1.51 -31.93 10.05
C LEU A 791 2.48 -32.61 11.01
N ARG A 792 3.41 -31.85 11.57
CA ARG A 792 4.39 -32.31 12.55
C ARG A 792 3.97 -31.86 13.94
N ASN A 793 3.92 -32.80 14.87
CA ASN A 793 3.71 -32.56 16.29
C ASN A 793 4.96 -33.02 17.05
N ASP A 794 5.67 -32.08 17.66
CA ASP A 794 6.86 -32.30 18.50
C ASP A 794 6.49 -32.50 19.99
N LEU A 795 5.21 -32.53 20.36
CA LEU A 795 4.76 -32.71 21.76
C LEU A 795 4.58 -34.18 22.14
N ALA A 796 4.75 -34.46 23.43
CA ALA A 796 4.42 -35.75 24.04
C ALA A 796 2.90 -36.04 24.18
N VAL A 797 2.03 -35.19 23.63
CA VAL A 797 0.55 -35.30 23.72
C VAL A 797 -0.05 -35.19 22.32
N PRO A 798 -1.10 -35.98 21.97
CA PRO A 798 -1.81 -35.85 20.70
C PRO A 798 -2.55 -34.50 20.58
N VAL A 799 -2.52 -33.92 19.38
CA VAL A 799 -3.13 -32.61 19.08
C VAL A 799 -4.28 -32.78 18.09
N HIS A 800 -5.41 -32.13 18.37
CA HIS A 800 -6.56 -32.08 17.47
C HIS A 800 -6.57 -30.79 16.66
N VAL A 801 -6.78 -30.89 15.35
CA VAL A 801 -6.63 -29.77 14.41
C VAL A 801 -7.79 -29.79 13.41
N ALA A 802 -8.46 -28.66 13.24
CA ALA A 802 -9.36 -28.44 12.11
C ALA A 802 -8.56 -27.94 10.90
N TYR A 803 -8.68 -28.61 9.77
CA TYR A 803 -8.21 -28.16 8.46
C TYR A 803 -9.38 -27.59 7.68
N TYR A 804 -9.20 -26.41 7.09
CA TYR A 804 -10.15 -25.74 6.20
C TYR A 804 -9.46 -25.34 4.90
N ASP A 805 -9.97 -25.77 3.76
CA ASP A 805 -9.48 -25.42 2.42
C ASP A 805 -10.62 -24.81 1.58
N HIS A 806 -10.41 -23.59 1.08
CA HIS A 806 -11.32 -22.94 0.12
C HIS A 806 -10.95 -23.38 -1.30
N LEU A 807 -11.93 -23.91 -2.04
CA LEU A 807 -11.70 -24.58 -3.31
C LEU A 807 -12.37 -23.85 -4.47
N PRO A 808 -11.58 -23.27 -5.40
CA PRO A 808 -12.08 -22.72 -6.65
C PRO A 808 -12.94 -23.71 -7.44
N TRP A 809 -13.97 -23.22 -8.13
CA TRP A 809 -14.95 -24.04 -8.87
C TRP A 809 -14.33 -24.94 -9.97
N PHE A 810 -13.10 -24.63 -10.43
CA PHE A 810 -12.36 -25.41 -11.43
C PHE A 810 -11.54 -26.57 -10.84
N ILE A 811 -11.57 -26.79 -9.51
CA ILE A 811 -10.79 -27.82 -8.82
C ILE A 811 -11.72 -28.78 -8.09
N LEU A 812 -11.72 -30.06 -8.45
CA LEU A 812 -12.53 -31.08 -7.79
C LEU A 812 -11.65 -32.03 -6.97
N PRO A 813 -11.66 -31.99 -5.62
CA PRO A 813 -10.97 -32.99 -4.83
C PRO A 813 -11.71 -34.33 -4.87
N LEU A 814 -10.94 -35.39 -5.11
CA LEU A 814 -11.42 -36.76 -5.11
C LEU A 814 -11.31 -37.34 -3.70
N MET A 815 -12.29 -37.05 -2.85
CA MET A 815 -12.27 -37.46 -1.44
C MET A 815 -12.15 -38.99 -1.23
N HIS A 816 -12.54 -39.81 -2.21
CA HIS A 816 -12.30 -41.27 -2.19
C HIS A 816 -10.82 -41.67 -2.30
N THR A 817 -9.94 -40.74 -2.69
CA THR A 817 -8.47 -40.92 -2.72
C THR A 817 -7.80 -40.39 -1.45
N LEU A 818 -8.58 -39.93 -0.46
CA LEU A 818 -8.04 -39.44 0.79
C LEU A 818 -7.39 -40.58 1.58
N GLN A 819 -6.10 -40.41 1.90
CA GLN A 819 -5.32 -41.34 2.69
C GLN A 819 -4.58 -40.55 3.78
N ALA A 820 -4.42 -41.12 4.97
CA ALA A 820 -3.77 -40.50 6.10
C ALA A 820 -2.80 -41.49 6.76
N HIS A 821 -1.54 -41.09 6.91
CA HIS A 821 -0.45 -41.93 7.40
C HIS A 821 0.36 -41.16 8.44
N ALA A 822 0.51 -41.68 9.65
CA ALA A 822 1.41 -41.10 10.65
C ALA A 822 2.77 -41.81 10.61
N ALA A 823 3.84 -41.06 10.33
CA ALA A 823 5.21 -41.49 10.59
C ALA A 823 5.55 -41.06 12.01
N VAL A 824 5.75 -42.02 12.91
CA VAL A 824 6.04 -41.77 14.33
C VAL A 824 7.55 -41.78 14.54
N ASP A 825 8.06 -40.89 15.39
CA ASP A 825 9.50 -40.85 15.68
C ASP A 825 9.95 -42.15 16.37
N ALA A 826 11.21 -42.54 16.16
CA ALA A 826 11.81 -43.68 16.83
C ALA A 826 11.64 -43.57 18.35
N TYR A 827 11.39 -44.70 19.00
CA TYR A 827 11.31 -44.74 20.46
C TYR A 827 12.72 -44.58 21.03
N ASP A 828 12.95 -43.50 21.78
CA ASP A 828 14.14 -43.36 22.61
C ASP A 828 13.80 -43.82 24.04
N GLU A 829 14.60 -44.73 24.59
CA GLU A 829 14.43 -45.22 25.96
C GLU A 829 14.62 -44.10 27.00
N HIS A 830 15.31 -43.00 26.63
CA HIS A 830 15.53 -41.83 27.48
C HIS A 830 14.32 -40.88 27.56
N ASP A 831 13.40 -40.91 26.60
CA ASP A 831 12.29 -39.93 26.52
C ASP A 831 11.11 -40.27 27.45
N GLY A 832 11.08 -41.47 28.04
CA GLY A 832 10.13 -41.88 29.09
C GLY A 832 8.64 -41.98 28.70
N PHE A 833 8.22 -41.48 27.54
CA PHE A 833 6.82 -41.49 27.13
C PHE A 833 6.36 -42.89 26.68
N VAL A 834 5.16 -43.29 27.08
CA VAL A 834 4.52 -44.53 26.59
C VAL A 834 3.45 -44.16 25.57
N ARG A 835 3.65 -44.53 24.30
CA ARG A 835 2.61 -44.40 23.26
C ARG A 835 1.66 -45.60 23.32
N PHE A 836 0.36 -45.35 23.39
CA PHE A 836 -0.62 -46.42 23.25
C PHE A 836 -0.80 -46.79 21.78
N ARG A 837 -1.09 -48.07 21.52
CA ARG A 837 -1.32 -48.58 20.16
C ARG A 837 -2.44 -47.81 19.45
N ASP A 838 -3.51 -47.51 20.18
CA ASP A 838 -4.71 -46.75 19.79
C ASP A 838 -4.44 -45.25 19.47
N GLU A 839 -3.22 -44.77 19.70
CA GLU A 839 -2.76 -43.43 19.29
C GLU A 839 -2.04 -43.44 17.94
N VAL A 840 -1.57 -44.60 17.50
CA VAL A 840 -0.83 -44.81 16.24
C VAL A 840 -1.66 -45.55 15.19
N GLU A 841 -2.76 -46.20 15.59
CA GLU A 841 -3.71 -46.83 14.67
C GLU A 841 -4.77 -45.83 14.13
N THR A 842 -5.22 -46.10 12.90
CA THR A 842 -6.27 -45.31 12.23
C THR A 842 -7.62 -45.42 12.96
N PRO A 843 -8.46 -44.37 12.99
CA PRO A 843 -8.45 -43.22 12.08
C PRO A 843 -7.75 -41.95 12.62
N PHE A 844 -6.87 -41.37 11.80
CA PHE A 844 -6.31 -40.02 12.02
C PHE A 844 -7.25 -38.88 11.58
N VAL A 845 -8.24 -39.18 10.74
CA VAL A 845 -9.28 -38.24 10.32
C VAL A 845 -10.57 -38.62 11.04
N GLY A 846 -11.00 -37.80 11.99
CA GLY A 846 -12.15 -38.10 12.85
C GLY A 846 -13.50 -37.67 12.26
N ASP A 847 -13.53 -36.48 11.67
CA ASP A 847 -14.71 -35.88 11.04
C ASP A 847 -14.30 -35.21 9.72
N ALA A 848 -15.19 -35.24 8.73
CA ALA A 848 -14.94 -34.74 7.38
C ALA A 848 -16.22 -34.18 6.75
N ALA A 849 -16.33 -32.85 6.70
CA ALA A 849 -17.36 -32.16 5.95
C ALA A 849 -16.79 -31.69 4.60
N TYR A 850 -17.53 -31.92 3.51
CA TYR A 850 -17.11 -31.60 2.16
C TYR A 850 -18.27 -31.04 1.35
N THR A 851 -18.08 -29.84 0.82
CA THR A 851 -19.01 -29.21 -0.13
C THR A 851 -18.35 -29.22 -1.51
N PRO A 852 -18.85 -30.03 -2.46
CA PRO A 852 -18.22 -30.16 -3.78
C PRO A 852 -18.42 -28.88 -4.61
N PRO A 853 -17.37 -28.37 -5.28
CA PRO A 853 -17.49 -27.25 -6.21
C PRO A 853 -18.30 -27.61 -7.45
N VAL A 854 -19.16 -26.69 -7.88
CA VAL A 854 -19.95 -26.78 -9.11
C VAL A 854 -19.37 -25.82 -10.15
N LEU A 855 -19.02 -26.39 -11.32
CA LEU A 855 -18.39 -25.68 -12.43
C LEU A 855 -19.10 -24.34 -12.73
N ARG A 856 -18.37 -23.22 -12.56
CA ARG A 856 -18.82 -21.85 -12.85
C ARG A 856 -20.10 -21.41 -12.09
N ASN A 857 -20.44 -22.08 -11.00
CA ASN A 857 -21.67 -21.81 -10.25
C ASN A 857 -21.47 -21.78 -8.72
N SER A 858 -20.55 -22.57 -8.17
CA SER A 858 -20.19 -22.48 -6.75
C SER A 858 -18.78 -23.00 -6.46
N THR A 859 -18.04 -22.27 -5.62
CA THR A 859 -16.86 -22.76 -4.91
C THR A 859 -17.21 -23.89 -3.96
N GLY A 860 -16.22 -24.70 -3.62
CA GLY A 860 -16.33 -25.78 -2.65
C GLY A 860 -15.48 -25.52 -1.41
N SER A 861 -15.61 -26.40 -0.43
CA SER A 861 -14.74 -26.42 0.76
C SER A 861 -14.52 -27.83 1.26
N VAL A 862 -13.34 -28.05 1.85
CA VAL A 862 -12.99 -29.27 2.58
C VAL A 862 -12.68 -28.89 4.02
N GLU A 863 -13.42 -29.49 4.95
CA GLU A 863 -13.28 -29.34 6.39
C GLU A 863 -12.94 -30.70 7.01
N LEU A 864 -11.75 -30.87 7.57
CA LEU A 864 -11.30 -32.12 8.18
C LEU A 864 -10.91 -31.92 9.64
N THR A 865 -11.29 -32.84 10.53
CA THR A 865 -10.74 -32.94 11.89
C THR A 865 -9.63 -33.97 11.92
N LEU A 866 -8.41 -33.50 12.09
CA LEU A 866 -7.19 -34.31 12.10
C LEU A 866 -6.73 -34.50 13.55
N ARG A 867 -6.49 -35.75 13.94
CA ARG A 867 -5.80 -36.14 15.18
C ARG A 867 -4.35 -36.42 14.83
N VAL A 868 -3.43 -35.59 15.30
CA VAL A 868 -1.98 -35.75 15.10
C VAL A 868 -1.38 -36.39 16.36
N PRO A 869 -0.83 -37.61 16.29
CA PRO A 869 -0.26 -38.30 17.47
C PRO A 869 0.93 -37.56 18.09
N ALA A 870 1.28 -37.90 19.33
CA ALA A 870 2.46 -37.39 20.03
C ALA A 870 3.78 -37.76 19.31
N ALA A 871 4.71 -36.80 19.23
CA ALA A 871 6.03 -36.94 18.59
C ALA A 871 5.95 -37.69 17.25
N SER A 872 5.18 -37.12 16.31
CA SER A 872 4.85 -37.76 15.03
C SER A 872 4.64 -36.76 13.90
N THR A 873 4.71 -37.25 12.66
CA THR A 873 4.42 -36.51 11.43
C THR A 873 3.25 -37.16 10.70
N LEU A 874 2.07 -36.55 10.77
CA LEU A 874 0.89 -36.95 10.01
C LEU A 874 0.98 -36.42 8.57
N THR A 875 0.90 -37.31 7.60
CA THR A 875 0.82 -36.99 6.17
C THR A 875 -0.57 -37.37 5.64
N VAL A 876 -1.34 -36.38 5.21
CA VAL A 876 -2.67 -36.58 4.59
C VAL A 876 -2.58 -36.24 3.11
N THR A 877 -3.02 -37.14 2.23
CA THR A 877 -2.95 -36.97 0.78
C THR A 877 -4.30 -37.20 0.12
N TYR A 878 -4.67 -36.35 -0.84
CA TYR A 878 -5.82 -36.55 -1.72
C TYR A 878 -5.53 -36.02 -3.13
N THR A 879 -6.15 -36.61 -4.14
CA THR A 879 -6.02 -36.18 -5.54
C THR A 879 -7.03 -35.08 -5.86
N ILE A 880 -6.61 -34.06 -6.60
CA ILE A 880 -7.46 -33.03 -7.19
C ILE A 880 -7.50 -33.21 -8.71
N LEU A 881 -8.69 -32.99 -9.30
CA LEU A 881 -8.88 -32.85 -10.74
C LEU A 881 -8.98 -31.37 -11.11
N LYS A 882 -8.24 -30.98 -12.15
CA LYS A 882 -8.29 -29.65 -12.75
C LYS A 882 -9.28 -29.66 -13.92
N ARG A 883 -10.16 -28.67 -13.98
CA ARG A 883 -11.09 -28.46 -15.10
C ARG A 883 -10.53 -27.42 -16.06
N VAL A 884 -10.78 -27.61 -17.36
CA VAL A 884 -10.34 -26.69 -18.41
C VAL A 884 -11.08 -25.34 -18.29
N LEU A 885 -10.30 -24.27 -18.23
CA LEU A 885 -10.77 -22.88 -18.24
C LEU A 885 -11.10 -22.45 -19.68
N HIS A 886 -12.06 -21.54 -19.83
CA HIS A 886 -12.26 -20.80 -21.08
C HIS A 886 -11.20 -19.69 -21.21
N TYR A 887 -10.94 -19.22 -22.43
CA TYR A 887 -9.92 -18.19 -22.69
C TYR A 887 -10.07 -16.92 -21.81
N ALA A 888 -11.32 -16.53 -21.50
CA ALA A 888 -11.65 -15.36 -20.68
C ALA A 888 -11.57 -15.61 -19.17
N GLU A 889 -11.31 -16.83 -18.73
CA GLU A 889 -11.22 -17.23 -17.31
C GLU A 889 -9.76 -17.35 -16.83
N HIS A 890 -8.78 -17.20 -17.74
CA HIS A 890 -7.38 -17.12 -17.37
C HIS A 890 -7.03 -15.74 -16.79
N VAL A 891 -6.17 -15.76 -15.77
CA VAL A 891 -5.54 -14.57 -15.20
C VAL A 891 -4.58 -13.95 -16.25
N PRO A 892 -4.36 -12.61 -16.25
CA PRO A 892 -3.28 -12.01 -17.02
C PRO A 892 -1.93 -12.72 -16.76
N ASP A 893 -1.17 -12.96 -17.83
CA ASP A 893 -0.10 -13.97 -17.88
C ASP A 893 -0.54 -15.41 -17.50
N PRO A 894 -1.25 -16.11 -18.41
CA PRO A 894 -1.71 -17.48 -18.19
C PRO A 894 -0.59 -18.51 -18.01
N HIS A 895 0.64 -18.22 -18.49
CA HIS A 895 1.79 -19.12 -18.38
C HIS A 895 2.33 -19.21 -16.95
N ARG A 896 2.00 -18.24 -16.08
CA ARG A 896 2.28 -18.31 -14.64
C ARG A 896 1.50 -19.42 -13.93
N GLY A 897 0.34 -19.81 -14.44
CA GLY A 897 -0.64 -20.62 -13.72
C GLY A 897 -1.49 -19.80 -12.74
N VAL A 898 -2.27 -20.47 -11.89
CA VAL A 898 -3.24 -19.84 -10.98
C VAL A 898 -2.92 -20.16 -9.53
N ASP A 899 -2.91 -19.14 -8.67
CA ASP A 899 -2.69 -19.31 -7.22
C ASP A 899 -3.91 -19.95 -6.54
N LEU A 900 -3.66 -20.98 -5.72
CA LEU A 900 -4.66 -21.53 -4.82
C LEU A 900 -4.70 -20.76 -3.51
N PRO A 901 -5.89 -20.53 -2.93
CA PRO A 901 -6.03 -20.02 -1.57
C PRO A 901 -5.14 -20.79 -0.58
N PRO A 902 -4.51 -20.09 0.40
CA PRO A 902 -3.95 -20.71 1.58
C PRO A 902 -5.01 -21.52 2.34
N ALA A 903 -4.76 -22.79 2.56
CA ALA A 903 -5.53 -23.56 3.53
C ALA A 903 -5.19 -23.12 4.96
N MET A 904 -6.17 -23.19 5.85
CA MET A 904 -6.09 -22.82 7.26
C MET A 904 -6.07 -24.07 8.15
N PHE A 905 -5.21 -24.05 9.17
CA PHE A 905 -5.23 -25.00 10.27
C PHE A 905 -5.58 -24.29 11.57
N VAL A 906 -6.56 -24.81 12.32
CA VAL A 906 -7.00 -24.25 13.60
C VAL A 906 -6.85 -25.30 14.70
N LEU A 907 -6.19 -24.94 15.79
CA LEU A 907 -5.94 -25.85 16.91
C LEU A 907 -7.19 -25.98 17.79
N LEU A 908 -7.75 -27.19 17.82
CA LEU A 908 -8.92 -27.52 18.64
C LEU A 908 -8.44 -27.78 20.07
N HIS A 909 -8.84 -26.92 21.00
CA HIS A 909 -8.31 -26.93 22.36
C HIS A 909 -8.73 -28.18 23.14
N THR A 910 -7.75 -28.89 23.70
CA THR A 910 -7.95 -29.82 24.82
C THR A 910 -7.65 -29.08 26.14
N PRO A 911 -8.53 -29.17 27.16
CA PRO A 911 -8.53 -28.21 28.27
C PRO A 911 -7.34 -28.33 29.24
N THR A 912 -6.53 -29.39 29.19
CA THR A 912 -5.46 -29.68 30.16
C THR A 912 -4.08 -29.12 29.80
N HIS A 913 -3.76 -28.94 28.51
CA HIS A 913 -2.42 -28.50 28.05
C HIS A 913 -2.43 -27.14 27.32
N ALA A 914 -3.60 -26.51 27.19
CA ALA A 914 -3.80 -25.30 26.40
C ALA A 914 -2.89 -24.11 26.79
N SER A 915 -2.56 -23.98 28.08
CA SER A 915 -1.86 -22.81 28.61
C SER A 915 -0.41 -22.67 28.15
N ALA A 916 0.30 -23.77 27.86
CA ALA A 916 1.68 -23.75 27.38
C ALA A 916 1.77 -23.59 25.86
N MET A 917 0.96 -24.34 25.09
CA MET A 917 0.95 -24.29 23.63
C MET A 917 0.55 -22.92 23.08
N ALA A 918 -0.52 -22.31 23.63
CA ALA A 918 -1.06 -21.03 23.15
C ALA A 918 -0.05 -19.85 23.22
N ARG A 919 1.04 -20.00 23.98
CA ARG A 919 2.11 -18.99 24.12
C ARG A 919 3.15 -19.03 22.99
N VAL A 920 3.34 -20.21 22.37
CA VAL A 920 4.36 -20.45 21.34
C VAL A 920 3.74 -20.57 19.95
N GLN A 921 2.47 -20.98 19.90
CA GLN A 921 1.77 -21.46 18.73
C GLN A 921 0.54 -20.59 18.46
N ALA A 922 0.38 -20.11 17.22
CA ALA A 922 -0.82 -19.39 16.82
C ALA A 922 -2.03 -20.33 16.82
N ALA A 923 -3.17 -19.87 17.33
CA ALA A 923 -4.41 -20.65 17.34
C ALA A 923 -4.88 -21.00 15.90
N ARG A 924 -4.59 -20.11 14.95
CA ARG A 924 -4.83 -20.25 13.51
C ARG A 924 -3.50 -20.15 12.76
N ILE A 925 -3.28 -21.03 11.80
CA ILE A 925 -2.06 -21.12 10.99
C ILE A 925 -2.46 -21.19 9.53
N TYR A 926 -2.02 -20.22 8.73
CA TYR A 926 -2.22 -20.25 7.28
C TYR A 926 -1.02 -20.91 6.58
N THR A 927 -1.32 -21.71 5.56
CA THR A 927 -0.31 -22.29 4.68
C THR A 927 0.22 -21.27 3.67
N ALA A 928 1.20 -21.66 2.84
CA ALA A 928 1.54 -20.86 1.67
C ALA A 928 0.46 -21.05 0.58
N PRO A 929 0.12 -20.00 -0.19
CA PRO A 929 -0.65 -20.20 -1.43
C PRO A 929 0.14 -21.14 -2.34
N SER A 930 -0.56 -22.04 -3.03
CA SER A 930 0.07 -23.05 -3.88
C SER A 930 -0.18 -22.69 -5.34
N LEU A 931 0.88 -22.53 -6.13
CA LEU A 931 0.74 -22.25 -7.55
C LEU A 931 0.30 -23.52 -8.29
N LEU A 932 -0.79 -23.42 -9.05
CA LEU A 932 -1.34 -24.51 -9.85
C LEU A 932 -1.15 -24.22 -11.34
N ASP A 933 -0.36 -25.05 -11.99
CA ASP A 933 -0.25 -25.07 -13.45
C ASP A 933 -1.58 -25.59 -14.06
N ILE A 934 -2.04 -24.96 -15.13
CA ILE A 934 -3.33 -25.21 -15.79
C ILE A 934 -3.12 -25.18 -17.30
N ALA A 935 -3.75 -26.09 -18.03
CA ALA A 935 -3.70 -26.16 -19.49
C ALA A 935 -4.00 -24.79 -20.13
N VAL A 936 -2.98 -24.23 -20.80
CA VAL A 936 -3.04 -22.92 -21.45
C VAL A 936 -3.56 -23.09 -22.89
N PRO A 937 -4.60 -22.36 -23.32
CA PRO A 937 -5.08 -22.40 -24.71
C PRO A 937 -4.13 -21.64 -25.63
N ASP A 938 -4.21 -21.91 -26.94
CA ASP A 938 -3.44 -21.17 -27.95
C ASP A 938 -3.95 -19.73 -28.10
N PHE A 939 -3.22 -18.78 -27.52
CA PHE A 939 -3.50 -17.34 -27.63
C PHE A 939 -3.05 -16.71 -28.96
N SER A 940 -2.31 -17.44 -29.81
CA SER A 940 -1.86 -16.91 -31.10
C SER A 940 -3.04 -16.72 -32.06
N MET A 941 -4.03 -17.63 -32.08
CA MET A 941 -5.16 -17.55 -33.00
C MET A 941 -6.03 -16.29 -32.80
N PRO A 942 -6.47 -15.92 -31.57
CA PRO A 942 -7.16 -14.64 -31.34
C PRO A 942 -6.31 -13.43 -31.69
N TYR A 943 -5.01 -13.46 -31.37
CA TYR A 943 -4.09 -12.36 -31.66
C TYR A 943 -3.93 -12.14 -33.17
N ASN A 944 -3.74 -13.21 -33.94
CA ASN A 944 -3.68 -13.20 -35.40
C ASN A 944 -4.98 -12.65 -36.02
N ILE A 945 -6.14 -13.01 -35.47
CA ILE A 945 -7.44 -12.47 -35.91
C ILE A 945 -7.53 -10.96 -35.61
N ILE A 946 -7.14 -10.51 -34.42
CA ILE A 946 -7.15 -9.09 -34.03
C ILE A 946 -6.20 -8.30 -34.93
N LEU A 947 -4.97 -8.78 -35.17
CA LEU A 947 -4.01 -8.17 -36.08
C LEU A 947 -4.55 -8.09 -37.51
N PHE A 948 -5.18 -9.17 -38.01
CA PHE A 948 -5.77 -9.18 -39.35
C PHE A 948 -6.90 -8.14 -39.48
N TYR A 949 -7.84 -8.11 -38.53
CA TYR A 949 -8.93 -7.14 -38.54
C TYR A 949 -8.44 -5.70 -38.35
N SER A 950 -7.51 -5.43 -37.44
CA SER A 950 -6.96 -4.08 -37.24
C SER A 950 -6.18 -3.60 -38.47
N THR A 951 -5.41 -4.49 -39.11
CA THR A 951 -4.70 -4.19 -40.35
C THR A 951 -5.66 -3.93 -41.51
N PHE A 952 -6.70 -4.76 -41.66
CA PHE A 952 -7.75 -4.56 -42.67
C PHE A 952 -8.47 -3.22 -42.47
N VAL A 953 -8.87 -2.89 -41.24
CA VAL A 953 -9.52 -1.61 -40.88
C VAL A 953 -8.58 -0.43 -41.16
N ALA A 954 -7.30 -0.53 -40.77
CA ALA A 954 -6.30 0.52 -41.02
C ALA A 954 -6.04 0.73 -42.52
N LEU A 955 -5.94 -0.33 -43.31
CA LEU A 955 -5.77 -0.26 -44.77
C LEU A 955 -7.02 0.28 -45.46
N PHE A 956 -8.22 -0.14 -45.04
CA PHE A 956 -9.49 0.33 -45.59
C PHE A 956 -9.68 1.83 -45.35
N PHE A 957 -9.65 2.28 -44.09
CA PHE A 957 -9.81 3.70 -43.77
C PHE A 957 -8.63 4.53 -44.27
N GLY A 958 -7.40 4.03 -44.20
CA GLY A 958 -6.21 4.69 -44.75
C GLY A 958 -6.34 4.92 -46.25
N SER A 959 -6.74 3.91 -47.02
CA SER A 959 -6.94 4.02 -48.47
C SER A 959 -8.09 4.96 -48.82
N LEU A 960 -9.22 4.85 -48.14
CA LEU A 960 -10.39 5.72 -48.34
C LEU A 960 -10.05 7.19 -48.05
N LEU A 961 -9.36 7.46 -46.94
CA LEU A 961 -8.93 8.81 -46.57
C LEU A 961 -7.90 9.37 -47.58
N ASN A 962 -6.96 8.53 -48.03
CA ASN A 962 -5.94 8.92 -49.01
C ASN A 962 -6.57 9.22 -50.39
N ILE A 963 -7.60 8.48 -50.82
CA ILE A 963 -8.37 8.76 -52.04
C ILE A 963 -9.17 10.07 -51.90
N MET A 964 -9.81 10.33 -50.75
CA MET A 964 -10.58 11.57 -50.55
C MET A 964 -9.70 12.82 -50.40
N ILE A 965 -8.46 12.68 -49.93
CA ILE A 965 -7.54 13.81 -49.71
C ILE A 965 -6.63 14.07 -50.91
N ARG A 966 -6.22 13.03 -51.66
CA ARG A 966 -5.38 13.21 -52.86
C ARG A 966 -6.18 13.88 -53.97
N ARG A 967 -5.66 15.02 -54.44
CA ARG A 967 -6.10 15.64 -55.69
C ARG A 967 -5.37 14.96 -56.85
N PHE A 968 -6.12 14.23 -57.66
CA PHE A 968 -5.64 13.71 -58.93
C PHE A 968 -5.68 14.83 -59.97
N TYR A 969 -4.62 14.91 -60.79
CA TYR A 969 -4.50 15.86 -61.89
C TYR A 969 -4.23 15.06 -63.17
N ASP A 970 -5.01 15.32 -64.22
CA ASP A 970 -4.81 14.66 -65.50
C ASP A 970 -3.54 15.19 -66.17
N VAL A 971 -2.57 14.30 -66.38
CA VAL A 971 -1.40 14.58 -67.21
C VAL A 971 -1.71 14.09 -68.62
N VAL A 972 -2.16 15.00 -69.48
CA VAL A 972 -2.28 14.73 -70.91
C VAL A 972 -0.87 14.66 -71.50
N VAL A 973 -0.43 13.45 -71.83
CA VAL A 973 0.79 13.25 -72.62
C VAL A 973 0.39 13.35 -74.09
N GLU A 974 0.71 14.49 -74.72
CA GLU A 974 0.65 14.62 -76.17
C GLU A 974 1.73 13.73 -76.82
N ALA A 975 1.39 13.12 -77.96
CA ALA A 975 2.17 12.07 -78.62
C ALA A 975 3.27 12.61 -79.55
#